data_AF-A0A074ZFG2-F1
#
_entry.id   AF-A0A074ZFG2-F1
#
_cell.length_a   1.000
_cell.length_b   1.000
_cell.length_c   1.000
_cell.angle_alpha   90.00
_cell.angle_beta   90.00
_cell.angle_gamma   90.00
#
_symmetry.space_group_name_H-M   'P 1'
#
loop_
_entity.id
_entity.type
_entity.pdbx_description
1 polymer ?
#
loop_
_entity_poly.entity_id
_entity_poly.type
_entity_poly.pdbx_seq_one_letter_code
_entity_poly.pdbx_strand_id
1 'polypeptide(L)'
;MHSSGDIAGLFRRICKASPEKSEALAAIDVLTRVLHDSHVSTVQGLHDVLNTAILEMTEADHTYLCVKSACELFQRFITLTISDAPDDFNRCKQVLQERADMFLRKIGACKRQIAENFLNLLPDGGCILVHSYSRVVLSALEAYAASKSNMSATSNLSSSRLHCYVTTCAPHESGRKMTKELARLKIPCTLIPDLSIGYLMPRVSLVLMGAHAVVESGGVLNDLGSSTVAMIAAAFGKPVYVLAESFKFIRAFPLDQHHIPSELKYSSGISPACSPLRNLKMTDALEEDEVEDAEDDFPELHTAWARVNEHRVQTIERTMPITDYTNPFYISYLVTDLGVLTPSVCRSWVSLTPLFLVSFHCVVCVELRPPDSDYSRFPELSFSNQLLSGPPSMPTDRKKSPLLLLLLDSFRWDLLDHFAKRTNRTLRGFDRLITGGGYMKQVRPVFPAECHPNIMSLLTGLYPAEHGMLFTKMYDERRNRSIGFMEQDVHSPTPDVKTKLAKHGRMHVYHLPFCDSLASEWTSCEPHEQSQLTPAKLEETLGRALERLRSGQSDVTVVYYDKLDYVGHEHGPLSDQLLLSHLPALDHVIDRLVDQLTEEAEIRPYLVVTADHGMTEVLGSTESLDRLFSGSPRIKRFSMYLNESIPAEWHSGGTLFPPILLVAKPGFVFISEFWPLDLSHTNLSSLKGAHGYDTTHPDMHVPLFLFGPRIKPSSLYRGIPVDQLYSHQLIASLSTLRPALQSSEAPSNSVPFQLGDSRSSVFQNGLFIATLTTIICLLCLVVLLFSITFVCRSALHFCTPLLDVEEKLIQPEGNLA
;
A
#
# COMPACT_ATOMS: atom_id res chain seq x y z
N MET A 1 -15.41 -21.58 -43.62
CA MET A 1 -15.53 -22.89 -42.95
C MET A 1 -14.43 -23.81 -43.49
N HIS A 2 -13.33 -23.99 -42.75
CA HIS A 2 -12.23 -24.98 -42.91
C HIS A 2 -11.06 -24.43 -42.03
N SER A 3 -10.51 -25.06 -40.99
CA SER A 3 -10.57 -26.40 -40.40
C SER A 3 -10.78 -26.30 -38.87
N SER A 4 -11.97 -26.69 -38.39
CA SER A 4 -12.26 -26.85 -36.95
C SER A 4 -11.65 -28.17 -36.46
N GLY A 5 -10.35 -28.19 -36.19
CA GLY A 5 -9.79 -29.23 -35.33
C GLY A 5 -10.40 -29.09 -33.94
N ASP A 6 -10.79 -30.19 -33.29
CA ASP A 6 -11.30 -30.20 -31.91
C ASP A 6 -10.27 -29.60 -30.94
N ILE A 7 -10.30 -28.27 -30.74
CA ILE A 7 -9.33 -27.51 -29.93
C ILE A 7 -9.46 -27.92 -28.47
N ALA A 8 -10.70 -28.07 -27.99
CA ALA A 8 -11.02 -28.61 -26.68
C ALA A 8 -10.43 -30.01 -26.45
N GLY A 9 -10.51 -30.91 -27.44
CA GLY A 9 -9.89 -32.24 -27.38
C GLY A 9 -8.37 -32.20 -27.46
N LEU A 10 -7.80 -31.31 -28.27
CA LEU A 10 -6.35 -31.12 -28.33
C LEU A 10 -5.79 -30.63 -26.99
N PHE A 11 -6.43 -29.65 -26.38
CA PHE A 11 -6.07 -29.11 -25.07
C PHE A 11 -6.10 -30.21 -24.00
N ARG A 12 -7.20 -30.98 -23.92
CA ARG A 12 -7.33 -32.13 -22.99
C ARG A 12 -6.25 -33.19 -23.20
N ARG A 13 -5.86 -33.47 -24.46
CA ARG A 13 -4.77 -34.41 -24.76
C ARG A 13 -3.41 -33.90 -24.25
N ILE A 14 -3.11 -32.61 -24.43
CA ILE A 14 -1.85 -32.01 -23.96
C ILE A 14 -1.78 -32.01 -22.44
N CYS A 15 -2.87 -31.64 -21.75
CA CYS A 15 -2.95 -31.69 -20.29
C CYS A 15 -2.73 -33.12 -19.76
N LYS A 16 -3.34 -34.14 -20.38
CA LYS A 16 -3.15 -35.55 -19.99
C LYS A 16 -1.74 -36.08 -20.29
N ALA A 17 -1.13 -35.67 -21.40
CA ALA A 17 0.20 -36.12 -21.81
C ALA A 17 1.33 -35.51 -20.96
N SER A 18 1.08 -34.41 -20.25
CA SER A 18 2.09 -33.71 -19.46
C SER A 18 1.51 -33.20 -18.13
N PRO A 19 1.25 -34.09 -17.15
CA PRO A 19 0.64 -33.71 -15.87
C PRO A 19 1.50 -32.73 -15.04
N GLU A 20 2.81 -32.65 -15.32
CA GLU A 20 3.75 -31.71 -14.69
C GLU A 20 3.67 -30.28 -15.26
N LYS A 21 3.05 -30.10 -16.44
CA LYS A 21 2.87 -28.78 -17.06
C LYS A 21 1.65 -28.08 -16.45
N SER A 22 1.69 -26.74 -16.42
CA SER A 22 0.52 -25.96 -16.05
C SER A 22 -0.52 -25.99 -17.18
N GLU A 23 -1.79 -25.94 -16.83
CA GLU A 23 -2.91 -25.82 -17.78
C GLU A 23 -2.74 -24.56 -18.62
N ALA A 24 -2.23 -23.48 -18.02
CA ALA A 24 -1.82 -22.27 -18.73
C ALA A 24 -0.80 -22.55 -19.84
N LEU A 25 0.27 -23.31 -19.55
CA LEU A 25 1.29 -23.64 -20.55
C LEU A 25 0.72 -24.52 -21.68
N ALA A 26 -0.19 -25.44 -21.34
CA ALA A 26 -0.89 -26.25 -22.33
C ALA A 26 -1.81 -25.38 -23.23
N ALA A 27 -2.50 -24.40 -22.66
CA ALA A 27 -3.36 -23.49 -23.42
C ALA A 27 -2.54 -22.63 -24.38
N ILE A 28 -1.39 -22.11 -23.94
CA ILE A 28 -0.48 -21.36 -24.81
C ILE A 28 0.12 -22.24 -25.91
N ASP A 29 0.49 -23.49 -25.63
CA ASP A 29 0.95 -24.44 -26.67
C ASP A 29 -0.14 -24.66 -27.74
N VAL A 30 -1.40 -24.79 -27.33
CA VAL A 30 -2.54 -24.87 -28.26
C VAL A 30 -2.67 -23.59 -29.09
N LEU A 31 -2.63 -22.41 -28.48
CA LEU A 31 -2.73 -21.13 -29.22
C LEU A 31 -1.57 -20.94 -30.19
N THR A 32 -0.35 -21.31 -29.81
CA THR A 32 0.82 -21.26 -30.70
C THR A 32 0.62 -22.18 -31.90
N ARG A 33 0.10 -23.41 -31.71
CA ARG A 33 -0.23 -24.32 -32.82
C ARG A 33 -1.33 -23.77 -33.73
N VAL A 34 -2.41 -23.24 -33.15
CA VAL A 34 -3.49 -22.57 -33.91
C VAL A 34 -2.94 -21.40 -34.72
N LEU A 35 -2.02 -20.62 -34.16
CA LEU A 35 -1.35 -19.53 -34.86
C LEU A 35 -0.48 -20.03 -36.03
N HIS A 36 0.26 -21.13 -35.85
CA HIS A 36 1.05 -21.75 -36.91
C HIS A 36 0.18 -22.29 -38.06
N ASP A 37 -0.86 -23.05 -37.72
CA ASP A 37 -1.74 -23.76 -38.66
C ASP A 37 -2.79 -22.84 -39.32
N SER A 38 -2.97 -21.61 -38.83
CA SER A 38 -3.96 -20.67 -39.37
C SER A 38 -3.68 -20.28 -40.83
N HIS A 39 -4.69 -20.29 -41.70
CA HIS A 39 -4.57 -19.84 -43.10
C HIS A 39 -5.19 -18.45 -43.35
N VAL A 40 -5.43 -17.69 -42.28
CA VAL A 40 -6.06 -16.38 -42.36
C VAL A 40 -5.11 -15.36 -43.00
N SER A 41 -5.65 -14.43 -43.79
CA SER A 41 -4.90 -13.40 -44.53
C SER A 41 -5.04 -11.98 -43.95
N THR A 42 -5.78 -11.81 -42.85
CA THR A 42 -6.01 -10.53 -42.19
C THR A 42 -5.74 -10.63 -40.68
N VAL A 43 -5.29 -9.52 -40.08
CA VAL A 43 -5.04 -9.43 -38.64
C VAL A 43 -6.32 -9.65 -37.83
N GLN A 44 -7.43 -9.07 -38.28
CA GLN A 44 -8.73 -9.23 -37.63
C GLN A 44 -9.18 -10.69 -37.61
N GLY A 45 -9.08 -11.39 -38.76
CA GLY A 45 -9.49 -12.80 -38.79
C GLY A 45 -8.59 -13.69 -37.93
N LEU A 46 -7.31 -13.35 -37.78
CA LEU A 46 -6.41 -14.08 -36.87
C LEU A 46 -6.82 -13.87 -35.41
N HIS A 47 -7.17 -12.64 -35.04
CA HIS A 47 -7.71 -12.32 -33.73
C HIS A 47 -9.00 -13.10 -33.44
N ASP A 48 -9.91 -13.19 -34.41
CA ASP A 48 -11.17 -13.92 -34.29
C ASP A 48 -10.95 -15.44 -34.12
N VAL A 49 -10.00 -16.03 -34.84
CA VAL A 49 -9.62 -17.44 -34.68
C VAL A 49 -9.06 -17.73 -33.28
N LEU A 50 -8.18 -16.86 -32.78
CA LEU A 50 -7.62 -17.01 -31.43
C LEU A 50 -8.70 -16.86 -30.35
N ASN A 51 -9.61 -15.89 -30.48
CA ASN A 51 -10.74 -15.73 -29.55
C ASN A 51 -11.65 -16.96 -29.53
N THR A 52 -11.94 -17.53 -30.70
CA THR A 52 -12.74 -18.75 -30.81
C THR A 52 -12.05 -19.92 -30.11
N ALA A 53 -10.75 -20.09 -30.32
CA ALA A 53 -9.95 -21.13 -29.66
C ALA A 53 -9.92 -20.95 -28.12
N ILE A 54 -9.80 -19.72 -27.63
CA ILE A 54 -9.82 -19.42 -26.20
C ILE A 54 -11.16 -19.79 -25.59
N LEU A 55 -12.27 -19.42 -26.24
CA LEU A 55 -13.62 -19.78 -25.79
C LEU A 55 -13.80 -21.30 -25.71
N GLU A 56 -13.41 -22.04 -26.76
CA GLU A 56 -13.50 -23.51 -26.78
C GLU A 56 -12.65 -24.17 -25.69
N MET A 57 -11.44 -23.68 -25.42
CA MET A 57 -10.60 -24.20 -24.31
C MET A 57 -11.17 -23.86 -22.94
N THR A 58 -11.79 -22.70 -22.80
CA THR A 58 -12.37 -22.22 -21.54
C THR A 58 -13.64 -22.99 -21.17
N GLU A 59 -14.38 -23.49 -22.16
CA GLU A 59 -15.54 -24.37 -21.97
C GLU A 59 -15.14 -25.83 -21.69
N ALA A 60 -13.92 -26.24 -22.06
CA ALA A 60 -13.50 -27.64 -22.02
C ALA A 60 -12.99 -28.14 -20.65
N ASP A 61 -12.63 -27.24 -19.72
CA ASP A 61 -11.83 -27.59 -18.53
C ASP A 61 -12.28 -26.94 -17.21
N HIS A 62 -11.80 -27.54 -16.11
CA HIS A 62 -12.07 -27.18 -14.71
C HIS A 62 -11.19 -26.03 -14.16
N THR A 63 -10.30 -25.45 -14.97
CA THR A 63 -9.30 -24.44 -14.51
C THR A 63 -9.43 -23.12 -15.26
N TYR A 64 -10.66 -22.57 -15.29
CA TYR A 64 -11.03 -21.33 -15.98
C TYR A 64 -10.04 -20.17 -15.76
N LEU A 65 -9.60 -19.98 -14.50
CA LEU A 65 -8.78 -18.85 -14.06
C LEU A 65 -7.42 -18.75 -14.76
N CYS A 66 -6.61 -19.81 -14.66
CA CYS A 66 -5.24 -19.82 -15.18
C CYS A 66 -5.20 -19.81 -16.72
N VAL A 67 -6.16 -20.47 -17.36
CA VAL A 67 -6.27 -20.50 -18.82
C VAL A 67 -6.66 -19.12 -19.34
N LYS A 68 -7.70 -18.50 -18.76
CA LYS A 68 -8.15 -17.16 -19.16
C LYS A 68 -7.04 -16.13 -18.98
N SER A 69 -6.38 -16.09 -17.82
CA SER A 69 -5.33 -15.10 -17.54
C SER A 69 -4.14 -15.22 -18.49
N ALA A 70 -3.68 -16.46 -18.75
CA ALA A 70 -2.58 -16.72 -19.65
C ALA A 70 -2.94 -16.37 -21.10
N CYS A 71 -4.14 -16.75 -21.55
CA CYS A 71 -4.63 -16.45 -22.90
C CYS A 71 -4.80 -14.94 -23.14
N GLU A 72 -5.38 -14.19 -22.19
CA GLU A 72 -5.49 -12.73 -22.30
C GLU A 72 -4.11 -12.06 -22.37
N LEU A 73 -3.16 -12.53 -21.56
CA LEU A 73 -1.80 -11.98 -21.55
C LEU A 73 -1.06 -12.33 -22.85
N PHE A 74 -1.23 -13.54 -23.37
CA PHE A 74 -0.72 -13.97 -24.67
C PHE A 74 -1.25 -13.09 -25.80
N GLN A 75 -2.57 -12.88 -25.86
CA GLN A 75 -3.20 -12.02 -26.87
C GLN A 75 -2.67 -10.59 -26.82
N ARG A 76 -2.51 -10.01 -25.62
CA ARG A 76 -1.90 -8.68 -25.50
C ARG A 76 -0.45 -8.68 -25.95
N PHE A 77 0.32 -9.70 -25.55
CA PHE A 77 1.74 -9.82 -25.88
C PHE A 77 2.01 -9.89 -27.39
N ILE A 78 1.14 -10.57 -28.13
CA ILE A 78 1.23 -10.69 -29.60
C ILE A 78 0.57 -9.49 -30.32
N THR A 79 -0.46 -8.86 -29.75
CA THR A 79 -1.20 -7.76 -30.42
C THR A 79 -0.45 -6.43 -30.36
N LEU A 80 0.34 -6.17 -29.30
CA LEU A 80 1.14 -4.95 -29.16
C LEU A 80 2.10 -4.69 -30.33
N THR A 81 2.51 -5.72 -31.06
CA THR A 81 3.41 -5.62 -32.22
C THR A 81 2.73 -5.29 -33.54
N ILE A 82 1.40 -5.35 -33.64
CA ILE A 82 0.69 -4.94 -34.87
C ILE A 82 0.91 -3.45 -35.14
N SER A 83 1.16 -2.64 -34.09
CA SER A 83 1.52 -1.23 -34.23
C SER A 83 2.93 -0.99 -34.81
N ASP A 84 3.80 -1.99 -34.79
CA ASP A 84 5.22 -1.87 -35.19
C ASP A 84 5.55 -2.60 -36.51
N ALA A 85 4.59 -3.26 -37.15
CA ALA A 85 4.83 -4.14 -38.30
C ALA A 85 4.44 -3.51 -39.66
N PRO A 86 5.21 -3.77 -40.75
CA PRO A 86 5.02 -3.17 -42.09
C PRO A 86 3.85 -3.77 -42.88
N ASP A 87 3.50 -3.15 -44.01
CA ASP A 87 2.33 -3.39 -44.88
C ASP A 87 2.10 -4.85 -45.40
N ASP A 88 2.97 -5.82 -45.09
CA ASP A 88 2.85 -7.24 -45.50
C ASP A 88 2.40 -8.16 -44.36
N PHE A 89 1.20 -8.73 -44.52
CA PHE A 89 0.58 -9.66 -43.57
C PHE A 89 1.41 -10.93 -43.32
N ASN A 90 2.09 -11.48 -44.34
CA ASN A 90 2.87 -12.71 -44.16
C ASN A 90 4.07 -12.48 -43.24
N ARG A 91 4.71 -11.31 -43.36
CA ARG A 91 5.79 -10.91 -42.47
C ARG A 91 5.27 -10.67 -41.04
N CYS A 92 4.11 -10.03 -40.90
CA CYS A 92 3.45 -9.85 -39.61
C CYS A 92 3.17 -11.22 -38.94
N LYS A 93 2.62 -12.19 -39.69
CA LYS A 93 2.35 -13.54 -39.19
C LYS A 93 3.61 -14.25 -38.68
N GLN A 94 4.73 -14.16 -39.40
CA GLN A 94 6.01 -14.72 -38.95
C GLN A 94 6.49 -14.11 -37.62
N VAL A 95 6.40 -12.78 -37.48
CA VAL A 95 6.77 -12.09 -36.23
C VAL A 95 5.88 -12.53 -35.07
N LEU A 96 4.58 -12.72 -35.30
CA LEU A 96 3.66 -13.23 -34.29
C LEU A 96 4.02 -14.66 -33.85
N GLN A 97 4.41 -15.52 -34.79
CA GLN A 97 4.85 -16.91 -34.52
C GLN A 97 6.13 -16.94 -33.67
N GLU A 98 7.17 -16.18 -34.06
CA GLU A 98 8.42 -16.09 -33.30
C GLU A 98 8.20 -15.60 -31.86
N ARG A 99 7.30 -14.62 -31.68
CA ARG A 99 6.93 -14.10 -30.36
C ARG A 99 6.11 -15.10 -29.55
N ALA A 100 5.21 -15.85 -30.17
CA ALA A 100 4.45 -16.90 -29.50
C ALA A 100 5.39 -17.98 -28.93
N ASP A 101 6.40 -18.40 -29.70
CA ASP A 101 7.43 -19.34 -29.25
C ASP A 101 8.27 -18.78 -28.10
N MET A 102 8.66 -17.50 -28.19
CA MET A 102 9.39 -16.83 -27.12
C MET A 102 8.57 -16.76 -25.82
N PHE A 103 7.29 -16.44 -25.93
CA PHE A 103 6.37 -16.39 -24.80
C PHE A 103 6.19 -17.76 -24.14
N LEU A 104 6.05 -18.82 -24.95
CA LEU A 104 5.97 -20.21 -24.48
C LEU A 104 7.23 -20.62 -23.69
N ARG A 105 8.43 -20.28 -24.20
CA ARG A 105 9.70 -20.52 -23.49
C ARG A 105 9.77 -19.78 -22.15
N LYS A 106 9.29 -18.52 -22.11
CA LYS A 106 9.31 -17.70 -20.90
C LYS A 106 8.39 -18.26 -19.82
N ILE A 107 7.13 -18.60 -20.16
CA ILE A 107 6.20 -19.22 -19.21
C ILE A 107 6.75 -20.55 -18.67
N GLY A 108 7.42 -21.34 -19.52
CA GLY A 108 8.07 -22.59 -19.10
C GLY A 108 9.19 -22.41 -18.07
N ALA A 109 9.80 -21.23 -17.98
CA ALA A 109 10.90 -20.93 -17.05
C ALA A 109 10.44 -20.35 -15.70
N CYS A 110 9.22 -19.82 -15.59
CA CYS A 110 8.73 -19.10 -14.39
C CYS A 110 8.86 -19.93 -13.10
N LYS A 111 8.46 -21.21 -13.12
CA LYS A 111 8.53 -22.09 -11.91
C LYS A 111 9.94 -22.18 -11.33
N ARG A 112 10.96 -22.29 -12.20
CA ARG A 112 12.36 -22.40 -11.78
C ARG A 112 12.84 -21.09 -11.14
N GLN A 113 12.52 -19.95 -11.75
CA GLN A 113 12.86 -18.64 -11.22
C GLN A 113 12.20 -18.36 -9.86
N ILE A 114 10.93 -18.78 -9.68
CA ILE A 114 10.24 -18.67 -8.40
C ILE A 114 10.93 -19.51 -7.33
N ALA A 115 11.34 -20.74 -7.67
CA ALA A 115 12.07 -21.61 -6.75
C ALA A 115 13.39 -20.96 -6.31
N GLU A 116 14.16 -20.39 -7.25
CA GLU A 116 15.41 -19.66 -6.96
C GLU A 116 15.18 -18.46 -6.04
N ASN A 117 14.15 -17.65 -6.33
CA ASN A 117 13.77 -16.50 -5.51
C ASN A 117 13.34 -16.90 -4.10
N PHE A 118 12.67 -18.06 -3.96
CA PHE A 118 12.18 -18.59 -2.69
C PHE A 118 13.29 -19.14 -1.79
N LEU A 119 14.35 -19.75 -2.35
CA LEU A 119 15.43 -20.38 -1.58
C LEU A 119 16.09 -19.42 -0.57
N ASN A 120 16.14 -18.13 -0.88
CA ASN A 120 16.75 -17.11 -0.02
C ASN A 120 15.85 -16.65 1.14
N LEU A 121 14.59 -17.08 1.18
CA LEU A 121 13.59 -16.63 2.16
C LEU A 121 13.27 -17.65 3.26
N LEU A 122 13.81 -18.87 3.14
CA LEU A 122 13.53 -19.96 4.07
C LEU A 122 14.46 -19.88 5.29
N PRO A 123 13.92 -19.77 6.52
CA PRO A 123 14.74 -19.84 7.73
C PRO A 123 15.38 -21.23 7.89
N ASP A 124 16.62 -21.27 8.40
CA ASP A 124 17.33 -22.51 8.69
C ASP A 124 16.67 -23.27 9.86
N GLY A 125 16.00 -24.39 9.54
CA GLY A 125 15.41 -25.30 10.53
C GLY A 125 14.16 -24.74 11.21
N GLY A 126 12.98 -25.10 10.70
CA GLY A 126 11.68 -24.70 11.25
C GLY A 126 10.54 -25.61 10.81
N CYS A 127 9.36 -25.41 11.38
CA CYS A 127 8.12 -26.08 10.96
C CYS A 127 7.33 -25.12 10.07
N ILE A 128 7.10 -25.46 8.80
CA ILE A 128 6.26 -24.67 7.90
C ILE A 128 4.86 -25.28 7.78
N LEU A 129 3.88 -24.43 7.54
CA LEU A 129 2.52 -24.85 7.20
C LEU A 129 2.29 -24.64 5.70
N VAL A 130 1.92 -25.68 4.99
CA VAL A 130 1.57 -25.66 3.57
C VAL A 130 0.06 -25.81 3.44
N HIS A 131 -0.59 -24.84 2.79
CA HIS A 131 -2.01 -24.94 2.50
C HIS A 131 -2.26 -25.50 1.10
N SER A 132 -2.99 -26.62 1.02
CA SER A 132 -3.35 -27.32 -0.22
C SER A 132 -2.15 -27.86 -1.03
N TYR A 133 -2.43 -28.41 -2.22
CA TYR A 133 -1.44 -28.81 -3.21
C TYR A 133 -1.19 -27.67 -4.21
N SER A 134 0.07 -27.27 -4.34
CA SER A 134 0.51 -26.31 -5.36
C SER A 134 1.79 -26.80 -6.03
N ARG A 135 1.79 -26.77 -7.37
CA ARG A 135 2.95 -27.19 -8.19
C ARG A 135 4.15 -26.28 -8.00
N VAL A 136 3.92 -24.98 -7.83
CA VAL A 136 4.99 -23.99 -7.62
C VAL A 136 5.60 -24.17 -6.23
N VAL A 137 4.75 -24.38 -5.22
CA VAL A 137 5.22 -24.67 -3.85
C VAL A 137 6.01 -25.98 -3.80
N LEU A 138 5.52 -27.03 -4.47
CA LEU A 138 6.25 -28.30 -4.58
C LEU A 138 7.61 -28.12 -5.24
N SER A 139 7.68 -27.43 -6.39
CA SER A 139 8.93 -27.16 -7.10
C SER A 139 9.93 -26.34 -6.26
N ALA A 140 9.44 -25.40 -5.46
CA ALA A 140 10.27 -24.61 -4.57
C ALA A 140 10.84 -25.44 -3.39
N LEU A 141 10.03 -26.34 -2.83
CA LEU A 141 10.46 -27.28 -1.78
C LEU A 141 11.40 -28.37 -2.32
N GLU A 142 11.20 -28.80 -3.57
CA GLU A 142 12.12 -29.70 -4.29
C GLU A 142 13.49 -29.06 -4.47
N ALA A 143 13.54 -27.80 -4.92
CA ALA A 143 14.80 -27.05 -5.05
C ALA A 143 15.51 -26.90 -3.69
N TYR A 144 14.74 -26.72 -2.60
CA TYR A 144 15.28 -26.68 -1.24
C TYR A 144 15.88 -28.02 -0.81
N ALA A 145 15.19 -29.14 -1.07
CA ALA A 145 15.71 -30.47 -0.76
C ALA A 145 16.99 -30.77 -1.55
N ALA A 146 17.05 -30.38 -2.82
CA ALA A 146 18.22 -30.53 -3.67
C ALA A 146 19.42 -29.71 -3.16
N SER A 147 19.22 -28.44 -2.76
CA SER A 147 20.31 -27.58 -2.30
C SER A 147 20.97 -28.08 -1.00
N LYS A 148 20.19 -28.62 -0.06
CA LYS A 148 20.70 -29.20 1.20
C LYS A 148 21.39 -30.56 0.99
N SER A 149 20.97 -31.35 -0.01
CA SER A 149 21.63 -32.63 -0.34
C SER A 149 23.09 -32.44 -0.80
N ASN A 150 23.40 -31.33 -1.48
CA ASN A 150 24.74 -30.98 -1.93
C ASN A 150 25.64 -30.40 -0.81
N MET A 151 25.05 -29.87 0.27
CA MET A 151 25.79 -29.29 1.42
C MET A 151 26.18 -30.33 2.49
N SER A 152 25.48 -31.47 2.54
CA SER A 152 25.66 -32.52 3.57
C SER A 152 26.95 -33.34 3.45
N ALA A 153 27.81 -33.09 2.45
CA ALA A 153 29.08 -33.81 2.30
C ALA A 153 30.22 -33.23 3.15
N THR A 154 30.07 -32.02 3.73
CA THR A 154 31.23 -31.26 4.22
C THR A 154 31.14 -30.76 5.68
N SER A 155 30.05 -31.00 6.42
CA SER A 155 30.01 -30.61 7.85
C SER A 155 29.12 -31.50 8.72
N ASN A 156 29.70 -32.02 9.81
CA ASN A 156 29.04 -32.80 10.86
C ASN A 156 28.17 -31.94 11.81
N LEU A 157 27.48 -30.92 11.28
CA LEU A 157 26.63 -30.05 12.09
C LEU A 157 25.16 -30.45 11.92
N SER A 158 24.55 -30.87 13.03
CA SER A 158 23.15 -31.29 13.15
C SER A 158 22.20 -30.32 12.46
N SER A 159 21.89 -30.58 11.20
CA SER A 159 21.01 -29.76 10.37
C SER A 159 19.57 -30.02 10.80
N SER A 160 18.97 -29.08 11.53
CA SER A 160 17.55 -29.09 11.85
C SER A 160 16.72 -29.26 10.57
N ARG A 161 16.07 -30.43 10.42
CA ARG A 161 15.29 -30.77 9.23
C ARG A 161 14.00 -29.95 9.20
N LEU A 162 13.70 -29.34 8.04
CA LEU A 162 12.41 -28.70 7.77
C LEU A 162 11.28 -29.72 7.95
N HIS A 163 10.24 -29.38 8.72
CA HIS A 163 9.02 -30.17 8.82
C HIS A 163 7.84 -29.41 8.22
N CYS A 164 7.02 -30.07 7.42
CA CYS A 164 5.87 -29.46 6.75
C CYS A 164 4.54 -30.00 7.29
N TYR A 165 3.78 -29.17 8.00
CA TYR A 165 2.36 -29.43 8.20
C TYR A 165 1.60 -29.14 6.91
N VAL A 166 0.71 -30.02 6.48
CA VAL A 166 -0.06 -29.87 5.24
C VAL A 166 -1.55 -29.93 5.58
N THR A 167 -2.32 -28.91 5.22
CA THR A 167 -3.78 -28.90 5.47
C THR A 167 -4.51 -29.89 4.58
N THR A 168 -5.56 -30.54 5.07
CA THR A 168 -6.40 -31.45 4.26
C THR A 168 -7.01 -30.75 3.05
N CYS A 169 -7.47 -29.50 3.19
CA CYS A 169 -8.16 -28.72 2.17
C CYS A 169 -9.47 -29.39 1.69
N ALA A 170 -10.42 -29.57 2.62
CA ALA A 170 -11.77 -29.98 2.26
C ALA A 170 -12.45 -28.90 1.37
N PRO A 171 -13.26 -29.28 0.36
CA PRO A 171 -13.76 -30.63 0.07
C PRO A 171 -12.88 -31.47 -0.87
N HIS A 172 -11.91 -30.88 -1.58
CA HIS A 172 -11.11 -31.58 -2.61
C HIS A 172 -10.01 -32.50 -2.07
N GLU A 173 -9.68 -32.38 -0.78
CA GLU A 173 -8.66 -33.17 -0.08
C GLU A 173 -7.28 -33.15 -0.80
N SER A 174 -7.00 -32.04 -1.50
CA SER A 174 -5.78 -31.82 -2.30
C SER A 174 -4.52 -31.93 -1.45
N GLY A 175 -4.59 -31.64 -0.15
CA GLY A 175 -3.49 -31.80 0.80
C GLY A 175 -2.89 -33.20 0.81
N ARG A 176 -3.71 -34.25 0.65
CA ARG A 176 -3.22 -35.64 0.58
C ARG A 176 -2.24 -35.85 -0.56
N LYS A 177 -2.47 -35.19 -1.71
CA LYS A 177 -1.57 -35.24 -2.86
C LYS A 177 -0.25 -34.55 -2.51
N MET A 178 -0.29 -33.38 -1.88
CA MET A 178 0.92 -32.66 -1.46
C MET A 178 1.77 -33.47 -0.48
N THR A 179 1.15 -34.09 0.53
CA THR A 179 1.85 -34.96 1.48
C THR A 179 2.54 -36.14 0.78
N LYS A 180 1.89 -36.78 -0.20
CA LYS A 180 2.50 -37.87 -0.98
C LYS A 180 3.73 -37.41 -1.76
N GLU A 181 3.68 -36.25 -2.40
CA GLU A 181 4.83 -35.72 -3.16
C GLU A 181 5.97 -35.28 -2.22
N LEU A 182 5.67 -34.63 -1.09
CA LEU A 182 6.69 -34.27 -0.09
C LEU A 182 7.37 -35.50 0.53
N ALA A 183 6.60 -36.58 0.76
CA ALA A 183 7.14 -37.85 1.23
C ALA A 183 8.12 -38.47 0.22
N ARG A 184 7.83 -38.40 -1.09
CA ARG A 184 8.75 -38.84 -2.16
C ARG A 184 10.06 -38.04 -2.15
N LEU A 185 9.99 -36.74 -1.88
CA LEU A 185 11.14 -35.85 -1.74
C LEU A 185 11.91 -36.03 -0.41
N LYS A 186 11.49 -36.97 0.45
CA LYS A 186 12.08 -37.23 1.79
C LYS A 186 12.03 -36.00 2.72
N ILE A 187 11.07 -35.10 2.50
CA ILE A 187 10.77 -33.97 3.37
C ILE A 187 9.79 -34.45 4.45
N PRO A 188 10.14 -34.36 5.75
CA PRO A 188 9.22 -34.68 6.84
C PRO A 188 7.94 -33.87 6.73
N CYS A 189 6.79 -34.54 6.67
CA CYS A 189 5.50 -33.87 6.58
C CYS A 189 4.42 -34.57 7.41
N THR A 190 3.39 -33.82 7.80
CA THR A 190 2.23 -34.33 8.53
C THR A 190 0.97 -33.70 7.95
N LEU A 191 0.04 -34.55 7.54
CA LEU A 191 -1.28 -34.10 7.08
C LEU A 191 -2.14 -33.74 8.30
N ILE A 192 -2.72 -32.55 8.31
CA ILE A 192 -3.48 -32.01 9.43
C ILE A 192 -4.89 -31.61 8.98
N PRO A 193 -5.93 -31.81 9.81
CA PRO A 193 -7.27 -31.30 9.51
C PRO A 193 -7.30 -29.77 9.46
N ASP A 194 -8.14 -29.19 8.60
CA ASP A 194 -8.25 -27.73 8.45
C ASP A 194 -8.62 -27.01 9.77
N LEU A 195 -9.39 -27.66 10.65
CA LEU A 195 -9.75 -27.13 11.97
C LEU A 195 -8.57 -27.04 12.96
N SER A 196 -7.50 -27.80 12.74
CA SER A 196 -6.36 -27.88 13.66
C SER A 196 -5.32 -26.77 13.46
N ILE A 197 -5.49 -25.92 12.43
CA ILE A 197 -4.54 -24.86 12.07
C ILE A 197 -4.24 -23.94 13.25
N GLY A 198 -5.28 -23.49 13.97
CA GLY A 198 -5.11 -22.61 15.14
C GLY A 198 -4.33 -23.24 16.29
N TYR A 199 -4.53 -24.55 16.53
CA TYR A 199 -3.82 -25.29 17.58
C TYR A 199 -2.32 -25.45 17.25
N LEU A 200 -1.99 -25.64 15.97
CA LEU A 200 -0.63 -25.89 15.51
C LEU A 200 0.15 -24.61 15.18
N MET A 201 -0.53 -23.48 14.92
CA MET A 201 0.09 -22.22 14.50
C MET A 201 1.24 -21.73 15.42
N PRO A 202 1.19 -21.89 16.75
CA PRO A 202 2.33 -21.53 17.61
C PRO A 202 3.64 -22.23 17.25
N ARG A 203 3.57 -23.49 16.78
CA ARG A 203 4.72 -24.31 16.36
C ARG A 203 5.20 -23.97 14.95
N VAL A 204 4.37 -23.31 14.15
CA VAL A 204 4.68 -22.95 12.77
C VAL A 204 5.57 -21.69 12.75
N SER A 205 6.59 -21.66 11.90
CA SER A 205 7.46 -20.51 11.69
C SER A 205 7.04 -19.66 10.49
N LEU A 206 6.43 -20.28 9.48
CA LEU A 206 6.03 -19.65 8.22
C LEU A 206 4.87 -20.44 7.59
N VAL A 207 3.92 -19.72 6.99
CA VAL A 207 2.89 -20.29 6.12
C VAL A 207 3.29 -20.13 4.65
N LEU A 208 3.12 -21.19 3.88
CA LEU A 208 3.43 -21.27 2.46
C LEU A 208 2.19 -21.72 1.68
N MET A 209 1.78 -20.97 0.67
CA MET A 209 0.65 -21.35 -0.17
C MET A 209 0.86 -20.97 -1.64
N GLY A 210 0.10 -21.62 -2.52
CA GLY A 210 0.03 -21.25 -3.93
C GLY A 210 -1.01 -20.16 -4.21
N ALA A 211 -1.21 -19.88 -5.48
CA ALA A 211 -2.32 -19.07 -5.98
C ALA A 211 -2.87 -19.66 -7.28
N HIS A 212 -4.18 -19.63 -7.45
CA HIS A 212 -4.84 -19.80 -8.74
C HIS A 212 -4.80 -18.51 -9.55
N ALA A 213 -5.01 -17.38 -8.87
CA ALA A 213 -4.87 -16.05 -9.46
C ALA A 213 -4.45 -15.00 -8.42
N VAL A 214 -3.80 -13.93 -8.90
CA VAL A 214 -3.50 -12.74 -8.11
C VAL A 214 -4.32 -11.60 -8.69
N VAL A 215 -5.14 -10.96 -7.85
CA VAL A 215 -6.04 -9.89 -8.25
C VAL A 215 -5.37 -8.53 -8.13
N GLU A 216 -5.98 -7.48 -8.66
CA GLU A 216 -5.36 -6.16 -8.82
C GLU A 216 -5.05 -5.46 -7.48
N SER A 217 -5.77 -5.79 -6.41
CA SER A 217 -5.48 -5.33 -5.05
C SER A 217 -4.16 -5.88 -4.48
N GLY A 218 -3.57 -6.90 -5.12
CA GLY A 218 -2.50 -7.74 -4.60
C GLY A 218 -3.01 -8.93 -3.78
N GLY A 219 -4.33 -9.08 -3.63
CA GLY A 219 -4.93 -10.25 -3.00
C GLY A 219 -4.85 -11.49 -3.88
N VAL A 220 -5.17 -12.64 -3.29
CA VAL A 220 -4.96 -13.94 -3.92
C VAL A 220 -6.27 -14.73 -3.95
N LEU A 221 -6.59 -15.30 -5.11
CA LEU A 221 -7.61 -16.34 -5.23
C LEU A 221 -6.89 -17.69 -5.17
N ASN A 222 -7.25 -18.52 -4.20
CA ASN A 222 -6.67 -19.85 -4.01
C ASN A 222 -7.72 -20.83 -3.47
N ASP A 223 -7.35 -22.09 -3.29
CA ASP A 223 -8.25 -23.12 -2.74
C ASP A 223 -8.91 -22.67 -1.43
N LEU A 224 -10.15 -23.12 -1.23
CA LEU A 224 -10.96 -22.82 -0.06
C LEU A 224 -10.19 -23.08 1.25
N GLY A 225 -10.16 -22.07 2.11
CA GLY A 225 -9.46 -22.10 3.39
C GLY A 225 -8.17 -21.28 3.38
N SER A 226 -7.71 -20.81 2.22
CA SER A 226 -6.50 -19.98 2.13
C SER A 226 -6.64 -18.69 2.92
N SER A 227 -7.83 -18.07 2.88
CA SER A 227 -8.14 -16.86 3.64
C SER A 227 -8.11 -17.14 5.14
N THR A 228 -8.68 -18.27 5.57
CA THR A 228 -8.69 -18.71 6.97
C THR A 228 -7.28 -18.97 7.50
N VAL A 229 -6.45 -19.67 6.73
CA VAL A 229 -5.04 -19.93 7.08
C VAL A 229 -4.30 -18.61 7.26
N ALA A 230 -4.46 -17.68 6.32
CA ALA A 230 -3.78 -16.39 6.34
C ALA A 230 -4.21 -15.51 7.53
N MET A 231 -5.52 -15.47 7.85
CA MET A 231 -6.03 -14.76 9.03
C MET A 231 -5.48 -15.32 10.34
N ILE A 232 -5.46 -16.64 10.48
CA ILE A 232 -4.91 -17.30 11.69
C ILE A 232 -3.41 -17.01 11.77
N ALA A 233 -2.67 -17.12 10.66
CA ALA A 233 -1.24 -16.81 10.65
C ALA A 233 -0.95 -15.37 11.09
N ALA A 234 -1.71 -14.40 10.57
CA ALA A 234 -1.59 -12.99 10.94
C ALA A 234 -1.88 -12.75 12.43
N ALA A 235 -2.91 -13.39 12.99
CA ALA A 235 -3.24 -13.30 14.42
C ALA A 235 -2.10 -13.79 15.33
N PHE A 236 -1.29 -14.76 14.87
CA PHE A 236 -0.12 -15.28 15.58
C PHE A 236 1.21 -14.61 15.16
N GLY A 237 1.17 -13.55 14.33
CA GLY A 237 2.35 -12.86 13.84
C GLY A 237 3.26 -13.74 12.97
N LYS A 238 2.70 -14.74 12.30
CA LYS A 238 3.45 -15.65 11.41
C LYS A 238 3.42 -15.12 9.97
N PRO A 239 4.56 -15.08 9.27
CA PRO A 239 4.58 -14.64 7.88
C PRO A 239 3.81 -15.61 6.97
N VAL A 240 3.23 -15.06 5.90
CA VAL A 240 2.49 -15.81 4.87
C VAL A 240 3.11 -15.53 3.52
N TYR A 241 3.71 -16.55 2.90
CA TYR A 241 4.33 -16.45 1.58
C TYR A 241 3.46 -17.12 0.54
N VAL A 242 3.13 -16.38 -0.52
CA VAL A 242 2.38 -16.89 -1.66
C VAL A 242 3.31 -17.03 -2.84
N LEU A 243 3.38 -18.22 -3.42
CA LEU A 243 4.16 -18.49 -4.62
C LEU A 243 3.21 -18.52 -5.82
N ALA A 244 3.44 -17.60 -6.77
CA ALA A 244 2.57 -17.42 -7.92
C ALA A 244 3.36 -17.02 -9.16
N GLU A 245 3.03 -17.59 -10.32
CA GLU A 245 3.55 -17.14 -11.60
C GLU A 245 2.90 -15.81 -12.03
N SER A 246 3.68 -14.94 -12.67
CA SER A 246 3.25 -13.60 -13.11
C SER A 246 2.08 -13.62 -14.10
N PHE A 247 1.95 -14.68 -14.90
CA PHE A 247 0.83 -14.84 -15.83
C PHE A 247 -0.52 -15.16 -15.14
N LYS A 248 -0.53 -15.39 -13.83
CA LYS A 248 -1.76 -15.57 -13.02
C LYS A 248 -2.34 -14.23 -12.54
N PHE A 249 -1.75 -13.11 -12.93
CA PHE A 249 -2.24 -11.79 -12.55
C PHE A 249 -3.47 -11.46 -13.40
N ILE A 250 -4.61 -11.23 -12.74
CA ILE A 250 -5.90 -10.98 -13.39
C ILE A 250 -6.42 -9.58 -13.08
N ARG A 251 -7.19 -9.03 -14.01
CA ARG A 251 -7.95 -7.79 -13.80
C ARG A 251 -9.29 -8.13 -13.15
N ALA A 252 -9.25 -8.29 -11.83
CA ALA A 252 -10.42 -8.40 -10.98
C ALA A 252 -10.14 -7.66 -9.67
N PHE A 253 -11.19 -7.13 -9.03
CA PHE A 253 -11.08 -6.38 -7.79
C PHE A 253 -12.18 -6.81 -6.80
N PRO A 254 -12.11 -8.05 -6.26
CA PRO A 254 -13.02 -8.47 -5.20
C PRO A 254 -12.77 -7.65 -3.93
N LEU A 255 -13.82 -7.06 -3.37
CA LEU A 255 -13.75 -6.33 -2.09
C LEU A 255 -13.73 -7.30 -0.91
N ASP A 256 -14.47 -8.40 -1.03
CA ASP A 256 -14.59 -9.48 -0.04
C ASP A 256 -14.90 -10.82 -0.75
N GLN A 257 -15.22 -11.87 0.03
CA GLN A 257 -15.60 -13.19 -0.47
C GLN A 257 -16.86 -13.17 -1.35
N HIS A 258 -17.81 -12.28 -1.08
CA HIS A 258 -19.05 -12.17 -1.83
C HIS A 258 -18.82 -11.60 -3.22
N HIS A 259 -17.86 -10.69 -3.37
CA HIS A 259 -17.54 -10.02 -4.62
C HIS A 259 -16.64 -10.82 -5.58
N ILE A 260 -16.27 -12.07 -5.25
CA ILE A 260 -15.63 -12.94 -6.23
C ILE A 260 -16.68 -13.32 -7.29
N PRO A 261 -16.43 -13.10 -8.60
CA PRO A 261 -17.37 -13.50 -9.66
C PRO A 261 -17.66 -15.00 -9.60
N SER A 262 -18.90 -15.39 -9.90
CA SER A 262 -19.33 -16.79 -9.81
C SER A 262 -18.50 -17.72 -10.69
N GLU A 263 -18.02 -17.24 -11.84
CA GLU A 263 -17.15 -18.02 -12.74
C GLU A 263 -15.77 -18.33 -12.12
N LEU A 264 -15.39 -17.60 -11.06
CA LEU A 264 -14.13 -17.80 -10.33
C LEU A 264 -14.33 -18.58 -9.02
N LYS A 265 -15.58 -18.69 -8.54
CA LYS A 265 -15.95 -19.39 -7.29
C LYS A 265 -16.23 -20.88 -7.48
N TYR A 266 -16.78 -21.27 -8.62
CA TYR A 266 -17.32 -22.60 -8.86
C TYR A 266 -16.68 -23.25 -10.09
N SER A 267 -16.69 -24.58 -10.14
CA SER A 267 -16.31 -25.33 -11.34
C SER A 267 -17.34 -25.14 -12.47
N SER A 268 -16.87 -25.06 -13.71
CA SER A 268 -17.69 -25.01 -14.93
C SER A 268 -18.69 -26.19 -14.96
N GLY A 269 -19.98 -25.88 -15.06
CA GLY A 269 -21.09 -26.86 -15.07
C GLY A 269 -21.98 -26.86 -13.83
N ILE A 270 -21.61 -26.15 -12.75
CA ILE A 270 -22.45 -25.98 -11.56
C ILE A 270 -22.87 -24.51 -11.49
N SER A 271 -23.98 -24.17 -12.13
CA SER A 271 -24.66 -22.90 -11.85
C SER A 271 -25.40 -23.04 -10.51
N PRO A 272 -25.17 -22.18 -9.51
CA PRO A 272 -25.99 -22.20 -8.30
C PRO A 272 -27.39 -21.71 -8.65
N ALA A 273 -28.24 -22.64 -9.08
CA ALA A 273 -29.67 -22.45 -8.92
C ALA A 273 -29.95 -22.43 -7.42
N CYS A 274 -30.35 -21.28 -6.90
CA CYS A 274 -30.67 -21.00 -5.50
C CYS A 274 -29.52 -20.69 -4.55
N SER A 275 -29.76 -19.63 -3.77
CA SER A 275 -29.10 -19.32 -2.51
C SER A 275 -29.16 -20.53 -1.56
N PRO A 276 -28.04 -20.95 -0.96
CA PRO A 276 -28.06 -22.03 0.02
C PRO A 276 -28.61 -21.43 1.30
N LEU A 277 -29.92 -21.58 1.53
CA LEU A 277 -30.61 -21.53 2.84
C LEU A 277 -32.15 -21.54 2.71
N ARG A 278 -32.73 -21.52 1.50
CA ARG A 278 -34.18 -21.74 1.32
C ARG A 278 -34.45 -23.13 0.74
N ASN A 279 -34.97 -24.02 1.59
CA ASN A 279 -35.58 -25.33 1.28
C ASN A 279 -34.67 -26.58 1.40
N LEU A 280 -34.12 -26.83 2.59
CA LEU A 280 -33.94 -28.22 3.03
C LEU A 280 -35.20 -28.66 3.77
N LYS A 281 -36.11 -29.33 3.07
CA LYS A 281 -37.10 -30.20 3.74
C LYS A 281 -36.37 -31.50 4.09
N MET A 282 -36.18 -31.73 5.38
CA MET A 282 -35.85 -33.06 5.89
C MET A 282 -36.98 -34.02 5.49
N THR A 283 -36.64 -35.04 4.69
CA THR A 283 -37.47 -36.24 4.54
C THR A 283 -36.57 -37.45 4.63
N ASP A 284 -37.04 -38.41 5.41
CA ASP A 284 -36.40 -39.63 5.88
C ASP A 284 -35.88 -40.56 4.77
N ALA A 285 -34.80 -41.29 5.07
CA ALA A 285 -34.75 -42.75 4.92
C ALA A 285 -33.46 -43.32 5.55
N LEU A 286 -33.66 -44.24 6.49
CA LEU A 286 -32.69 -45.16 7.06
C LEU A 286 -32.51 -46.35 6.10
N GLU A 287 -31.30 -46.88 5.99
CA GLU A 287 -31.05 -48.33 5.82
C GLU A 287 -29.57 -48.62 6.20
N GLU A 288 -29.39 -49.63 7.05
CA GLU A 288 -28.13 -50.11 7.63
C GLU A 288 -27.44 -51.08 6.66
N ASP A 289 -26.10 -51.14 6.68
CA ASP A 289 -25.35 -52.34 6.30
C ASP A 289 -24.03 -52.43 7.10
N GLU A 290 -23.75 -53.64 7.60
CA GLU A 290 -22.66 -54.02 8.50
C GLU A 290 -21.29 -54.11 7.79
N VAL A 291 -20.20 -53.76 8.49
CA VAL A 291 -18.82 -54.12 8.10
C VAL A 291 -18.01 -54.56 9.33
N GLU A 292 -17.47 -55.78 9.27
CA GLU A 292 -16.57 -56.40 10.26
C GLU A 292 -15.13 -55.85 10.23
N ASP A 293 -14.68 -55.48 11.43
CA ASP A 293 -13.37 -55.41 12.09
C ASP A 293 -12.02 -55.43 11.32
N ALA A 294 -11.19 -54.43 11.66
CA ALA A 294 -9.76 -54.60 11.95
C ALA A 294 -9.40 -53.80 13.20
N GLU A 295 -8.70 -54.45 14.14
CA GLU A 295 -8.31 -53.95 15.48
C GLU A 295 -7.43 -52.69 15.40
N ASP A 296 -7.89 -51.56 15.95
CA ASP A 296 -7.06 -50.42 16.33
C ASP A 296 -7.69 -49.63 17.50
N ASP A 297 -6.85 -49.17 18.43
CA ASP A 297 -7.20 -48.49 19.68
C ASP A 297 -8.15 -47.28 19.42
N PHE A 298 -9.36 -47.31 20.02
CA PHE A 298 -10.46 -46.31 19.96
C PHE A 298 -11.55 -46.49 18.86
N PRO A 299 -12.45 -47.48 18.99
CA PRO A 299 -13.57 -47.71 18.06
C PRO A 299 -14.61 -46.57 17.98
N GLU A 300 -14.73 -45.74 19.02
CA GLU A 300 -15.67 -44.60 19.09
C GLU A 300 -15.28 -43.44 18.16
N LEU A 301 -13.97 -43.26 17.90
CA LEU A 301 -13.47 -42.21 17.01
C LEU A 301 -13.71 -42.57 15.54
N HIS A 302 -13.52 -43.84 15.18
CA HIS A 302 -13.78 -44.37 13.84
C HIS A 302 -15.27 -44.35 13.51
N THR A 303 -16.14 -44.77 14.43
CA THR A 303 -17.60 -44.68 14.28
C THR A 303 -18.07 -43.22 14.19
N ALA A 304 -17.49 -42.28 14.93
CA ALA A 304 -17.83 -40.86 14.81
C ALA A 304 -17.43 -40.27 13.44
N TRP A 305 -16.20 -40.55 12.96
CA TRP A 305 -15.76 -40.09 11.63
C TRP A 305 -16.48 -40.80 10.49
N ALA A 306 -16.79 -42.09 10.63
CA ALA A 306 -17.60 -42.84 9.68
C ALA A 306 -19.02 -42.24 9.59
N ARG A 307 -19.65 -41.96 10.74
CA ARG A 307 -20.96 -41.29 10.80
C ARG A 307 -20.92 -39.88 10.23
N VAL A 308 -19.86 -39.10 10.48
CA VAL A 308 -19.68 -37.78 9.85
C VAL A 308 -19.53 -37.92 8.33
N ASN A 309 -18.77 -38.92 7.86
CA ASN A 309 -18.60 -39.20 6.43
C ASN A 309 -19.90 -39.70 5.76
N GLU A 310 -20.70 -40.51 6.45
CA GLU A 310 -22.04 -40.94 6.01
C GLU A 310 -23.05 -39.79 6.01
N HIS A 311 -22.92 -38.82 6.94
CA HIS A 311 -23.71 -37.60 6.99
C HIS A 311 -23.13 -36.44 6.17
N ARG A 312 -22.01 -36.62 5.44
CA ARG A 312 -21.53 -35.63 4.45
C ARG A 312 -22.57 -35.56 3.36
N VAL A 313 -23.46 -34.58 3.45
CA VAL A 313 -24.47 -34.32 2.44
C VAL A 313 -23.74 -33.98 1.14
N GLN A 314 -23.64 -34.94 0.21
CA GLN A 314 -22.98 -34.76 -1.10
C GLN A 314 -23.50 -33.52 -1.85
N THR A 315 -24.72 -33.10 -1.56
CA THR A 315 -25.33 -31.86 -2.06
C THR A 315 -24.62 -30.59 -1.58
N ILE A 316 -24.20 -30.51 -0.31
CA ILE A 316 -23.54 -29.31 0.25
C ILE A 316 -22.16 -29.13 -0.37
N GLU A 317 -21.39 -30.21 -0.51
CA GLU A 317 -20.03 -30.15 -1.09
C GLU A 317 -20.02 -29.74 -2.55
N ARG A 318 -21.07 -30.09 -3.31
CA ARG A 318 -21.25 -29.63 -4.70
C ARG A 318 -21.64 -28.16 -4.81
N THR A 319 -22.19 -27.57 -3.75
CA THR A 319 -22.62 -26.15 -3.71
C THR A 319 -21.63 -25.20 -3.05
N MET A 320 -20.59 -25.73 -2.39
CA MET A 320 -19.57 -24.91 -1.76
C MET A 320 -18.61 -24.31 -2.80
N PRO A 321 -18.16 -23.06 -2.60
CA PRO A 321 -17.15 -22.47 -3.47
C PRO A 321 -15.84 -23.25 -3.32
N ILE A 322 -15.14 -23.46 -4.45
CA ILE A 322 -13.86 -24.16 -4.49
C ILE A 322 -12.68 -23.21 -4.23
N THR A 323 -12.92 -21.91 -4.45
CA THR A 323 -11.92 -20.84 -4.35
C THR A 323 -12.39 -19.82 -3.31
N ASP A 324 -11.47 -19.33 -2.48
CA ASP A 324 -11.68 -18.16 -1.64
C ASP A 324 -10.71 -17.03 -1.97
N TYR A 325 -10.97 -15.84 -1.41
CA TYR A 325 -10.16 -14.65 -1.56
C TYR A 325 -9.35 -14.37 -0.30
N THR A 326 -8.02 -14.38 -0.42
CA THR A 326 -7.12 -13.93 0.63
C THR A 326 -6.82 -12.45 0.44
N ASN A 327 -7.19 -11.65 1.44
CA ASN A 327 -6.93 -10.21 1.46
C ASN A 327 -5.41 -9.95 1.47
N PRO A 328 -4.89 -9.01 0.64
CA PRO A 328 -3.47 -8.67 0.62
C PRO A 328 -2.89 -8.26 1.97
N PHE A 329 -3.72 -7.78 2.90
CA PHE A 329 -3.31 -7.42 4.26
C PHE A 329 -2.69 -8.60 5.04
N TYR A 330 -3.12 -9.84 4.77
CA TYR A 330 -2.60 -11.03 5.45
C TYR A 330 -1.40 -11.67 4.73
N ILE A 331 -0.98 -11.13 3.57
CA ILE A 331 0.10 -11.69 2.75
C ILE A 331 1.39 -10.92 3.02
N SER A 332 2.44 -11.60 3.47
CA SER A 332 3.74 -10.97 3.73
C SER A 332 4.52 -10.75 2.44
N TYR A 333 4.66 -11.81 1.62
CA TYR A 333 5.36 -11.74 0.35
C TYR A 333 4.64 -12.55 -0.74
N LEU A 334 4.62 -12.00 -1.94
CA LEU A 334 4.26 -12.68 -3.17
C LEU A 334 5.56 -12.99 -3.93
N VAL A 335 5.96 -14.26 -3.93
CA VAL A 335 7.18 -14.73 -4.60
C VAL A 335 6.83 -15.14 -6.03
N THR A 336 7.36 -14.39 -6.99
CA THR A 336 7.05 -14.53 -8.41
C THR A 336 8.32 -14.69 -9.25
N ASP A 337 8.16 -14.98 -10.54
CA ASP A 337 9.24 -14.98 -11.53
C ASP A 337 9.80 -13.56 -11.77
N LEU A 338 9.07 -12.51 -11.40
CA LEU A 338 9.52 -11.12 -11.43
C LEU A 338 10.35 -10.73 -10.19
N GLY A 339 10.44 -11.62 -9.19
CA GLY A 339 11.07 -11.37 -7.90
C GLY A 339 10.10 -11.50 -6.73
N VAL A 340 10.58 -11.10 -5.55
CA VAL A 340 9.81 -11.09 -4.30
C VAL A 340 9.11 -9.74 -4.17
N LEU A 341 7.78 -9.76 -4.27
CA LEU A 341 6.93 -8.57 -4.23
C LEU A 341 6.24 -8.47 -2.86
N THR A 342 6.04 -7.26 -2.37
CA THR A 342 5.02 -7.01 -1.34
C THR A 342 3.68 -6.75 -2.04
N PRO A 343 2.53 -7.12 -1.46
CA PRO A 343 1.23 -6.96 -2.12
C PRO A 343 0.91 -5.52 -2.57
N SER A 344 1.51 -4.51 -1.95
CA SER A 344 1.41 -3.10 -2.37
C SER A 344 2.02 -2.83 -3.75
N VAL A 345 3.04 -3.59 -4.15
CA VAL A 345 3.72 -3.46 -5.45
C VAL A 345 2.83 -3.97 -6.59
N CYS A 346 1.96 -4.96 -6.37
CA CYS A 346 1.01 -5.44 -7.40
C CYS A 346 0.09 -4.32 -7.92
N ARG A 347 -0.29 -3.35 -7.07
CA ARG A 347 -1.06 -2.15 -7.49
C ARG A 347 -0.29 -1.28 -8.48
N SER A 348 1.02 -1.11 -8.29
CA SER A 348 1.86 -0.29 -9.17
C SER A 348 2.08 -0.96 -10.53
N TRP A 349 2.17 -2.29 -10.58
CA TRP A 349 2.47 -3.01 -11.83
C TRP A 349 1.28 -3.08 -12.79
N VAL A 350 0.04 -3.19 -12.29
CA VAL A 350 -1.16 -3.23 -13.16
C VAL A 350 -1.50 -1.83 -13.71
N SER A 351 -1.30 -0.78 -12.92
CA SER A 351 -1.55 0.62 -13.32
C SER A 351 -0.48 1.21 -14.25
N LEU A 352 0.72 0.61 -14.36
CA LEU A 352 1.82 1.09 -15.20
C LEU A 352 1.91 0.39 -16.57
N THR A 353 0.87 -0.37 -16.96
CA THR A 353 0.84 -1.09 -18.25
C THR A 353 0.85 -0.24 -19.53
N PRO A 354 0.76 1.11 -19.52
CA PRO A 354 1.14 1.91 -20.70
C PRO A 354 2.59 2.44 -20.68
N LEU A 355 3.28 2.46 -19.54
CA LEU A 355 4.56 3.18 -19.40
C LEU A 355 5.80 2.28 -19.45
N PHE A 356 5.68 0.98 -19.15
CA PHE A 356 6.82 0.05 -19.19
C PHE A 356 7.13 -0.54 -20.58
N LEU A 357 6.27 -0.32 -21.59
CA LEU A 357 6.55 -0.75 -22.97
C LEU A 357 7.57 0.16 -23.69
N VAL A 358 7.79 1.38 -23.20
CA VAL A 358 8.80 2.29 -23.76
C VAL A 358 10.22 1.85 -23.37
N SER A 359 10.40 1.22 -22.21
CA SER A 359 11.71 0.70 -21.77
C SER A 359 12.14 -0.59 -22.46
N PHE A 360 11.21 -1.31 -23.11
CA PHE A 360 11.54 -2.52 -23.89
C PHE A 360 12.05 -2.21 -25.31
N HIS A 361 11.78 -1.00 -25.83
CA HIS A 361 12.27 -0.57 -27.14
C HIS A 361 13.75 -0.13 -27.11
N CYS A 362 14.27 0.33 -25.97
CA CYS A 362 15.67 0.74 -25.83
C CYS A 362 16.66 -0.42 -25.63
N VAL A 363 16.21 -1.57 -25.13
CA VAL A 363 17.10 -2.72 -24.85
C VAL A 363 17.24 -3.66 -26.06
N VAL A 364 16.31 -3.64 -27.01
CA VAL A 364 16.35 -4.52 -28.20
C VAL A 364 16.96 -3.83 -29.44
N CYS A 365 17.17 -2.51 -29.42
CA CYS A 365 17.78 -1.78 -30.53
C CYS A 365 19.32 -1.63 -30.46
N VAL A 366 19.98 -2.19 -29.45
CA VAL A 366 21.46 -2.09 -29.29
C VAL A 366 22.21 -3.41 -29.59
N GLU A 367 21.53 -4.55 -29.71
CA GLU A 367 22.17 -5.83 -30.03
C GLU A 367 21.92 -6.28 -31.48
N LEU A 368 22.50 -5.52 -32.42
CA LEU A 368 22.82 -6.03 -33.76
C LEU A 368 24.25 -5.63 -34.14
N ARG A 369 25.22 -6.43 -33.66
CA ARG A 369 26.44 -6.80 -34.40
C ARG A 369 27.13 -8.00 -33.71
N PRO A 370 27.64 -8.98 -34.49
CA PRO A 370 28.30 -10.16 -33.94
C PRO A 370 29.71 -9.84 -33.39
N PRO A 371 30.27 -10.72 -32.54
CA PRO A 371 31.46 -10.45 -31.74
C PRO A 371 32.74 -10.80 -32.51
N ASP A 372 33.77 -9.96 -32.39
CA ASP A 372 35.16 -10.38 -32.58
C ASP A 372 36.05 -9.69 -31.54
N SER A 373 36.87 -10.53 -30.88
CA SER A 373 38.09 -10.24 -30.11
C SER A 373 38.01 -9.37 -28.84
N ASP A 374 38.06 -10.09 -27.72
CA ASP A 374 39.05 -9.98 -26.63
C ASP A 374 39.20 -8.64 -25.88
N TYR A 375 38.71 -8.62 -24.64
CA TYR A 375 39.30 -7.80 -23.56
C TYR A 375 39.25 -8.55 -22.22
N SER A 376 40.29 -9.34 -21.98
CA SER A 376 40.79 -9.60 -20.63
C SER A 376 41.14 -8.27 -19.93
N ARG A 377 40.42 -7.93 -18.85
CA ARG A 377 40.81 -7.17 -17.64
C ARG A 377 39.62 -6.40 -17.06
N PHE A 378 38.97 -6.97 -16.06
CA PHE A 378 38.38 -6.19 -14.97
C PHE A 378 38.60 -6.92 -13.63
N PRO A 379 38.92 -6.21 -12.54
CA PRO A 379 39.22 -6.81 -11.24
C PRO A 379 37.94 -7.22 -10.52
N GLU A 380 38.06 -8.28 -9.72
CA GLU A 380 37.11 -8.68 -8.69
C GLU A 380 36.72 -7.49 -7.79
N LEU A 381 35.43 -7.16 -7.75
CA LEU A 381 34.85 -6.35 -6.69
C LEU A 381 33.99 -7.26 -5.82
N SER A 382 34.62 -7.74 -4.75
CA SER A 382 33.96 -8.33 -3.61
C SER A 382 33.01 -7.32 -2.97
N PHE A 383 31.71 -7.48 -3.17
CA PHE A 383 30.74 -6.88 -2.25
C PHE A 383 30.59 -7.80 -1.05
N SER A 384 31.46 -7.56 -0.06
CA SER A 384 31.38 -8.15 1.26
C SER A 384 30.05 -7.85 1.93
N ASN A 385 29.48 -8.89 2.50
CA ASN A 385 28.44 -8.93 3.54
C ASN A 385 28.33 -7.64 4.39
N GLN A 386 27.30 -6.84 4.14
CA GLN A 386 26.73 -5.88 5.11
C GLN A 386 25.21 -5.81 4.96
N LEU A 387 24.51 -6.92 5.16
CA LEU A 387 23.06 -6.93 5.41
C LEU A 387 22.67 -7.95 6.50
N LEU A 388 23.57 -8.12 7.48
CA LEU A 388 23.26 -8.75 8.76
C LEU A 388 23.68 -7.80 9.88
N SER A 389 22.84 -6.81 10.14
CA SER A 389 22.69 -6.27 11.48
C SER A 389 21.23 -6.49 11.87
N GLY A 390 21.03 -7.06 13.06
CA GLY A 390 19.70 -7.20 13.65
C GLY A 390 18.99 -5.85 13.81
N PRO A 391 17.76 -5.82 14.35
CA PRO A 391 17.06 -4.57 14.60
C PRO A 391 18.02 -3.62 15.33
N PRO A 392 18.22 -2.38 14.84
CA PRO A 392 19.20 -1.50 15.44
C PRO A 392 18.85 -1.34 16.91
N SER A 393 19.75 -1.77 17.79
CA SER A 393 19.72 -1.36 19.18
C SER A 393 19.68 0.17 19.18
N MET A 394 18.59 0.72 19.72
CA MET A 394 18.35 2.16 19.80
C MET A 394 19.61 2.85 20.35
N PRO A 395 20.23 3.78 19.61
CA PRO A 395 21.37 4.51 20.12
C PRO A 395 20.92 5.34 21.32
N THR A 396 21.32 4.87 22.49
CA THR A 396 21.29 5.62 23.74
C THR A 396 22.22 6.83 23.57
N ASP A 397 21.68 8.01 23.86
CA ASP A 397 22.35 9.32 23.85
C ASP A 397 22.23 10.16 22.56
N ARG A 398 21.02 10.67 22.28
CA ARG A 398 20.77 11.75 21.30
C ARG A 398 20.20 12.97 22.04
N LYS A 399 20.88 14.13 22.02
CA LYS A 399 20.32 15.42 22.47
C LYS A 399 18.99 15.65 21.72
N LYS A 400 17.90 15.73 22.49
CA LYS A 400 16.51 15.82 22.00
C LYS A 400 16.14 17.29 21.75
N SER A 401 15.50 17.60 20.63
CA SER A 401 15.05 18.96 20.30
C SER A 401 13.59 19.19 20.73
N PRO A 402 13.24 20.40 21.19
CA PRO A 402 11.85 20.75 21.51
C PRO A 402 10.95 20.77 20.27
N LEU A 403 9.62 20.66 20.46
CA LEU A 403 8.63 20.66 19.39
C LEU A 403 7.53 21.71 19.62
N LEU A 404 7.22 22.46 18.57
CA LEU A 404 6.08 23.36 18.46
C LEU A 404 5.03 22.73 17.53
N LEU A 405 3.83 22.49 18.06
CA LEU A 405 2.67 22.03 17.31
C LEU A 405 1.69 23.20 17.13
N LEU A 406 1.53 23.68 15.90
CA LEU A 406 0.52 24.67 15.54
C LEU A 406 -0.70 23.95 14.97
N LEU A 407 -1.81 24.00 15.71
CA LEU A 407 -3.11 23.43 15.33
C LEU A 407 -4.00 24.52 14.78
N LEU A 408 -4.37 24.38 13.50
CA LEU A 408 -5.23 25.32 12.79
C LEU A 408 -6.62 24.66 12.62
N ASP A 409 -7.59 25.02 13.45
CA ASP A 409 -8.91 24.39 13.41
C ASP A 409 -9.56 24.54 12.03
N SER A 410 -10.14 23.45 11.51
CA SER A 410 -10.81 23.40 10.20
C SER A 410 -9.91 23.78 9.00
N PHE A 411 -8.58 23.66 9.11
CA PHE A 411 -7.70 23.86 7.96
C PHE A 411 -7.82 22.69 6.97
N ARG A 412 -8.75 22.83 6.02
CA ARG A 412 -9.01 21.86 4.97
C ARG A 412 -7.84 21.76 3.98
N TRP A 413 -7.55 20.55 3.52
CA TRP A 413 -6.38 20.21 2.70
C TRP A 413 -6.20 20.97 1.38
N ASP A 414 -7.29 21.47 0.77
CA ASP A 414 -7.31 22.11 -0.55
C ASP A 414 -7.43 23.65 -0.49
N LEU A 415 -7.41 24.26 0.70
CA LEU A 415 -7.53 25.72 0.86
C LEU A 415 -6.44 26.48 0.09
N LEU A 416 -5.19 25.99 0.13
CA LEU A 416 -4.07 26.60 -0.59
C LEU A 416 -4.25 26.53 -2.11
N ASP A 417 -4.77 25.41 -2.62
CA ASP A 417 -5.04 25.24 -4.05
C ASP A 417 -6.17 26.17 -4.51
N HIS A 418 -7.23 26.29 -3.71
CA HIS A 418 -8.35 27.18 -4.01
C HIS A 418 -7.94 28.65 -3.98
N PHE A 419 -7.12 29.06 -3.02
CA PHE A 419 -6.53 30.39 -2.99
C PHE A 419 -5.71 30.68 -4.26
N ALA A 420 -4.82 29.75 -4.61
CA ALA A 420 -3.96 29.89 -5.79
C ALA A 420 -4.77 29.96 -7.09
N LYS A 421 -5.80 29.13 -7.21
CA LYS A 421 -6.71 29.14 -8.37
C LYS A 421 -7.51 30.45 -8.46
N ARG A 422 -7.93 31.03 -7.34
CA ARG A 422 -8.78 32.23 -7.30
C ARG A 422 -8.00 33.53 -7.49
N THR A 423 -6.76 33.59 -6.99
CA THR A 423 -5.93 34.81 -7.01
C THR A 423 -4.80 34.78 -8.02
N ASN A 424 -4.49 33.60 -8.58
CA ASN A 424 -3.29 33.35 -9.38
C ASN A 424 -1.98 33.71 -8.65
N ARG A 425 -1.98 33.58 -7.31
CA ARG A 425 -0.85 33.85 -6.41
C ARG A 425 -0.71 32.73 -5.40
N THR A 426 0.50 32.48 -4.93
CA THR A 426 0.75 31.56 -3.82
C THR A 426 0.93 32.31 -2.50
N LEU A 427 0.88 31.57 -1.40
CA LEU A 427 1.05 32.07 -0.04
C LEU A 427 2.47 31.76 0.42
N ARG A 428 3.25 32.81 0.68
CA ARG A 428 4.71 32.73 0.80
C ARG A 428 5.13 31.94 2.03
N GLY A 429 4.48 32.16 3.17
CA GLY A 429 4.78 31.45 4.42
C GLY A 429 4.55 29.95 4.27
N PHE A 430 3.40 29.55 3.72
CA PHE A 430 3.11 28.15 3.43
C PHE A 430 4.04 27.55 2.37
N ASP A 431 4.36 28.28 1.30
CA ASP A 431 5.34 27.83 0.30
C ASP A 431 6.71 27.56 0.92
N ARG A 432 7.14 28.38 1.88
CA ARG A 432 8.38 28.16 2.63
C ARG A 432 8.32 26.91 3.50
N LEU A 433 7.17 26.61 4.13
CA LEU A 433 7.00 25.35 4.87
C LEU A 433 7.08 24.14 3.93
N ILE A 434 6.47 24.22 2.75
CA ILE A 434 6.47 23.13 1.76
C ILE A 434 7.87 22.91 1.17
N THR A 435 8.53 23.99 0.73
CA THR A 435 9.83 23.92 0.05
C THR A 435 10.99 23.66 1.01
N GLY A 436 10.95 24.27 2.21
CA GLY A 436 11.97 24.12 3.25
C GLY A 436 11.77 22.91 4.16
N GLY A 437 10.64 22.20 4.03
CA GLY A 437 10.23 21.15 4.94
C GLY A 437 9.63 19.91 4.29
N GLY A 438 8.87 19.17 5.08
CA GLY A 438 8.08 18.02 4.66
C GLY A 438 6.61 18.41 4.55
N TYR A 439 5.94 17.93 3.51
CA TYR A 439 4.53 18.23 3.27
C TYR A 439 3.76 16.96 2.90
N MET A 440 2.64 16.77 3.60
CA MET A 440 1.64 15.77 3.28
C MET A 440 0.32 16.49 3.05
N LYS A 441 -0.17 16.37 1.82
CA LYS A 441 -1.33 17.15 1.37
C LYS A 441 -2.61 16.74 2.08
N GLN A 442 -2.82 15.44 2.28
CA GLN A 442 -4.06 14.91 2.85
C GLN A 442 -3.75 13.91 3.97
N VAL A 443 -4.30 14.19 5.14
CA VAL A 443 -4.38 13.34 6.32
C VAL A 443 -5.85 13.19 6.66
N ARG A 444 -6.27 11.95 6.92
CA ARG A 444 -7.63 11.60 7.28
C ARG A 444 -7.83 11.76 8.80
N PRO A 445 -8.79 12.57 9.27
CA PRO A 445 -9.15 12.61 10.69
C PRO A 445 -9.76 11.30 11.17
N VAL A 446 -9.78 11.08 12.48
CA VAL A 446 -10.58 10.01 13.10
C VAL A 446 -12.06 10.38 13.12
N PHE A 447 -12.94 9.39 13.10
CA PHE A 447 -14.38 9.63 13.16
C PHE A 447 -14.86 9.83 14.61
N PRO A 448 -15.74 10.81 14.88
CA PRO A 448 -16.25 11.83 13.95
C PRO A 448 -15.20 12.92 13.67
N ALA A 449 -15.29 13.59 12.51
CA ALA A 449 -14.42 14.71 12.13
C ALA A 449 -14.72 15.99 12.93
N GLU A 450 -14.54 15.92 14.24
CA GLU A 450 -14.85 16.94 15.25
C GLU A 450 -13.60 17.34 16.01
N CYS A 451 -13.60 18.57 16.53
CA CYS A 451 -12.45 19.19 17.19
C CYS A 451 -11.91 18.35 18.36
N HIS A 452 -12.74 18.07 19.37
CA HIS A 452 -12.28 17.40 20.60
C HIS A 452 -11.72 15.98 20.36
N PRO A 453 -12.43 15.08 19.63
CA PRO A 453 -11.93 13.73 19.37
C PRO A 453 -10.61 13.72 18.60
N ASN A 454 -10.49 14.55 17.56
CA ASN A 454 -9.32 14.57 16.69
C ASN A 454 -8.09 15.18 17.35
N ILE A 455 -8.25 16.27 18.10
CA ILE A 455 -7.15 16.84 18.88
C ILE A 455 -6.65 15.83 19.92
N MET A 456 -7.56 15.15 20.61
CA MET A 456 -7.16 14.14 21.60
C MET A 456 -6.45 12.95 20.95
N SER A 457 -6.94 12.48 19.81
CA SER A 457 -6.30 11.43 19.02
C SER A 457 -4.91 11.84 18.54
N LEU A 458 -4.74 13.11 18.12
CA LEU A 458 -3.45 13.66 17.71
C LEU A 458 -2.45 13.76 18.88
N LEU A 459 -2.92 14.13 20.08
CA LEU A 459 -2.05 14.25 21.25
C LEU A 459 -1.72 12.89 21.90
N THR A 460 -2.58 11.89 21.78
CA THR A 460 -2.46 10.62 22.52
C THR A 460 -2.15 9.40 21.65
N GLY A 461 -2.43 9.46 20.36
CA GLY A 461 -2.32 8.33 19.44
C GLY A 461 -3.37 7.24 19.64
N LEU A 462 -4.47 7.56 20.31
CA LEU A 462 -5.58 6.65 20.62
C LEU A 462 -6.81 7.03 19.80
N TYR A 463 -7.70 6.07 19.54
CA TYR A 463 -8.99 6.38 18.92
C TYR A 463 -9.99 7.00 19.93
N PRO A 464 -11.05 7.67 19.46
CA PRO A 464 -12.08 8.27 20.31
C PRO A 464 -12.68 7.36 21.37
N ALA A 465 -12.90 6.09 21.04
CA ALA A 465 -13.42 5.09 21.98
C ALA A 465 -12.45 4.75 23.12
N GLU A 466 -11.14 4.87 22.87
CA GLU A 466 -10.09 4.54 23.84
C GLU A 466 -9.77 5.72 24.77
N HIS A 467 -9.65 6.93 24.20
CA HIS A 467 -9.38 8.12 25.02
C HIS A 467 -10.65 8.71 25.67
N GLY A 468 -11.82 8.23 25.25
CA GLY A 468 -13.12 8.52 25.84
C GLY A 468 -13.75 9.84 25.40
N MET A 469 -13.14 10.57 24.46
CA MET A 469 -13.71 11.80 23.89
C MET A 469 -14.34 11.50 22.54
N LEU A 470 -15.60 11.07 22.53
CA LEU A 470 -16.28 10.62 21.30
C LEU A 470 -16.91 11.77 20.53
N PHE A 471 -17.53 12.71 21.24
CA PHE A 471 -18.24 13.86 20.67
C PHE A 471 -18.03 15.09 21.56
N THR A 472 -18.22 16.28 21.00
CA THR A 472 -18.14 17.56 21.72
C THR A 472 -19.20 17.67 22.84
N LYS A 473 -20.34 16.99 22.67
CA LYS A 473 -21.38 16.81 23.69
C LYS A 473 -21.86 15.37 23.69
N MET A 474 -21.93 14.77 24.88
CA MET A 474 -22.33 13.38 25.10
C MET A 474 -23.25 13.28 26.30
N TYR A 475 -23.94 12.17 26.44
CA TYR A 475 -24.72 11.83 27.62
C TYR A 475 -24.21 10.52 28.21
N ASP A 476 -23.82 10.54 29.48
CA ASP A 476 -23.38 9.36 30.21
C ASP A 476 -24.56 8.80 31.00
N GLU A 477 -25.13 7.71 30.49
CA GLU A 477 -26.27 7.02 31.09
C GLU A 477 -25.97 6.51 32.51
N ARG A 478 -24.72 6.07 32.78
CA ARG A 478 -24.34 5.54 34.09
C ARG A 478 -24.32 6.64 35.15
N ARG A 479 -23.93 7.85 34.75
CA ARG A 479 -23.92 9.03 35.62
C ARG A 479 -25.22 9.82 35.56
N ASN A 480 -26.12 9.49 34.63
CA ASN A 480 -27.35 10.20 34.33
C ASN A 480 -27.11 11.72 34.13
N ARG A 481 -26.07 12.07 33.36
CA ARG A 481 -25.63 13.46 33.15
C ARG A 481 -25.04 13.67 31.76
N SER A 482 -25.18 14.90 31.26
CA SER A 482 -24.50 15.36 30.05
C SER A 482 -23.04 15.72 30.35
N ILE A 483 -22.14 15.39 29.42
CA ILE A 483 -20.72 15.71 29.46
C ILE A 483 -20.39 16.51 28.20
N GLY A 484 -19.71 17.64 28.33
CA GLY A 484 -19.35 18.47 27.17
C GLY A 484 -18.69 19.79 27.55
N PHE A 485 -18.30 20.56 26.53
CA PHE A 485 -17.54 21.82 26.66
C PHE A 485 -18.27 22.92 27.48
N MET A 486 -19.60 22.88 27.56
CA MET A 486 -20.42 23.86 28.29
C MET A 486 -21.20 23.25 29.47
N GLU A 487 -20.96 21.98 29.81
CA GLU A 487 -21.64 21.30 30.90
C GLU A 487 -20.88 21.48 32.23
N GLN A 488 -21.57 21.36 33.37
CA GLN A 488 -20.93 21.46 34.70
C GLN A 488 -19.80 20.43 34.89
N ASP A 489 -19.90 19.28 34.20
CA ASP A 489 -18.89 18.23 34.17
C ASP A 489 -18.07 18.35 32.87
N VAL A 490 -16.96 19.08 32.94
CA VAL A 490 -16.04 19.28 31.81
C VAL A 490 -15.41 17.95 31.42
N HIS A 491 -15.44 17.66 30.12
CA HIS A 491 -14.91 16.45 29.53
C HIS A 491 -13.45 16.23 29.93
N SER A 492 -13.18 15.28 30.83
CA SER A 492 -11.82 14.90 31.20
C SER A 492 -11.42 13.61 30.49
N PRO A 493 -10.21 13.56 29.90
CA PRO A 493 -9.67 12.30 29.42
C PRO A 493 -9.54 11.31 30.58
N THR A 494 -9.58 10.01 30.29
CA THR A 494 -9.46 8.98 31.34
C THR A 494 -8.15 9.16 32.15
N PRO A 495 -8.09 8.73 33.43
CA PRO A 495 -6.87 8.85 34.24
C PRO A 495 -5.63 8.22 33.57
N ASP A 496 -5.83 7.13 32.82
CA ASP A 496 -4.79 6.48 32.03
C ASP A 496 -4.28 7.36 30.90
N VAL A 497 -5.15 8.14 30.25
CA VAL A 497 -4.79 9.10 29.22
C VAL A 497 -4.00 10.27 29.79
N LYS A 498 -4.39 10.82 30.95
CA LYS A 498 -3.61 11.89 31.62
C LYS A 498 -2.21 11.38 32.02
N THR A 499 -2.12 10.13 32.45
CA THR A 499 -0.84 9.47 32.77
C THR A 499 0.01 9.22 31.51
N LYS A 500 -0.62 8.91 30.37
CA LYS A 500 0.07 8.81 29.07
C LYS A 500 0.57 10.18 28.60
N LEU A 501 -0.24 11.23 28.72
CA LEU A 501 0.14 12.61 28.43
C LEU A 501 1.29 13.10 29.32
N ALA A 502 1.37 12.67 30.58
CA ALA A 502 2.50 13.00 31.45
C ALA A 502 3.84 12.37 30.99
N LYS A 503 3.80 11.23 30.28
CA LYS A 503 5.01 10.56 29.75
C LYS A 503 5.63 11.29 28.56
N HIS A 504 4.97 12.32 28.05
CA HIS A 504 5.38 13.11 26.92
C HIS A 504 6.39 14.24 27.25
N GLY A 505 6.75 14.38 28.52
CA GLY A 505 7.58 15.49 28.99
C GLY A 505 6.75 16.71 29.36
N ARG A 506 7.39 17.85 29.59
CA ARG A 506 6.70 19.07 30.01
C ARG A 506 6.00 19.68 28.80
N MET A 507 4.68 19.59 28.79
CA MET A 507 3.84 20.15 27.75
C MET A 507 3.28 21.52 28.18
N HIS A 508 3.23 22.46 27.25
CA HIS A 508 2.48 23.70 27.44
C HIS A 508 1.48 23.89 26.31
N VAL A 509 0.25 24.24 26.65
CA VAL A 509 -0.85 24.35 25.68
C VAL A 509 -1.42 25.77 25.73
N TYR A 510 -1.46 26.43 24.58
CA TYR A 510 -2.08 27.74 24.40
C TYR A 510 -3.41 27.60 23.68
N HIS A 511 -4.44 28.19 24.27
CA HIS A 511 -5.74 28.44 23.66
C HIS A 511 -6.54 27.20 23.27
N LEU A 512 -6.24 26.02 23.81
CA LEU A 512 -7.05 24.83 23.50
C LEU A 512 -8.39 24.91 24.25
N PRO A 513 -9.55 24.61 23.64
CA PRO A 513 -10.84 24.79 24.29
C PRO A 513 -10.96 24.01 25.62
N PHE A 514 -10.58 22.74 25.65
CA PHE A 514 -10.68 21.88 26.84
C PHE A 514 -9.38 21.82 27.65
N CYS A 515 -8.56 22.86 27.59
CA CYS A 515 -7.22 22.87 28.16
C CYS A 515 -7.18 22.69 29.69
N ASP A 516 -8.19 23.21 30.41
CA ASP A 516 -8.33 23.00 31.86
C ASP A 516 -8.45 21.51 32.22
N SER A 517 -9.09 20.71 31.36
CA SER A 517 -9.21 19.27 31.56
C SER A 517 -7.88 18.52 31.41
N LEU A 518 -6.90 19.12 30.70
CA LEU A 518 -5.57 18.58 30.44
C LEU A 518 -4.55 19.00 31.50
N ALA A 519 -4.85 20.04 32.29
CA ALA A 519 -3.96 20.56 33.30
C ALA A 519 -3.51 19.45 34.27
N SER A 520 -2.20 19.33 34.45
CA SER A 520 -1.57 18.35 35.33
C SER A 520 -0.21 18.88 35.79
N GLU A 521 0.50 18.13 36.64
CA GLU A 521 1.88 18.47 37.04
C GLU A 521 2.82 18.64 35.82
N TRP A 522 2.54 17.94 34.72
CA TRP A 522 3.38 17.88 33.52
C TRP A 522 2.81 18.69 32.35
N THR A 523 1.61 19.26 32.51
CA THR A 523 0.91 20.02 31.46
C THR A 523 0.38 21.32 32.04
N SER A 524 0.93 22.44 31.59
CA SER A 524 0.40 23.76 31.90
C SER A 524 -0.36 24.34 30.73
N CYS A 525 -1.29 25.24 31.03
CA CYS A 525 -2.31 25.69 30.10
C CYS A 525 -2.50 27.22 30.17
N GLU A 526 -2.71 27.85 29.02
CA GLU A 526 -3.36 29.17 28.89
C GLU A 526 -4.75 28.95 28.29
N PRO A 527 -5.84 29.36 28.97
CA PRO A 527 -7.21 29.03 28.58
C PRO A 527 -7.59 29.70 27.24
N HIS A 528 -8.55 29.09 26.54
CA HIS A 528 -9.09 29.62 25.29
C HIS A 528 -10.02 30.81 25.54
N GLU A 529 -9.73 31.92 24.87
CA GLU A 529 -10.64 33.07 24.77
C GLU A 529 -10.83 33.44 23.28
N GLN A 530 -11.89 32.91 22.67
CA GLN A 530 -12.16 33.04 21.23
C GLN A 530 -12.12 34.48 20.70
N SER A 531 -12.66 35.43 21.46
CA SER A 531 -12.69 36.85 21.06
C SER A 531 -11.30 37.48 20.93
N GLN A 532 -10.26 36.84 21.50
CA GLN A 532 -8.90 37.34 21.51
C GLN A 532 -7.99 36.71 20.45
N LEU A 533 -8.42 35.65 19.75
CA LEU A 533 -7.63 34.90 18.77
C LEU A 533 -7.53 35.58 17.39
N THR A 534 -6.93 36.76 17.38
CA THR A 534 -6.57 37.48 16.15
C THR A 534 -5.23 37.01 15.59
N PRO A 535 -4.92 37.23 14.29
CA PRO A 535 -3.60 36.93 13.73
C PRO A 535 -2.44 37.60 14.50
N ALA A 536 -2.64 38.83 14.98
CA ALA A 536 -1.64 39.52 15.78
C ALA A 536 -1.39 38.83 17.14
N LYS A 537 -2.47 38.38 17.80
CA LYS A 537 -2.35 37.61 19.06
C LYS A 537 -1.72 36.24 18.83
N LEU A 538 -1.97 35.62 17.69
CA LEU A 538 -1.33 34.38 17.27
C LEU A 538 0.19 34.58 17.10
N GLU A 539 0.62 35.64 16.41
CA GLU A 539 2.05 35.97 16.25
C GLU A 539 2.73 36.18 17.62
N GLU A 540 2.10 36.94 18.51
CA GLU A 540 2.59 37.14 19.89
C GLU A 540 2.70 35.81 20.66
N THR A 541 1.68 34.96 20.56
CA THR A 541 1.63 33.66 21.24
C THR A 541 2.70 32.71 20.69
N LEU A 542 2.92 32.68 19.38
CA LEU A 542 3.98 31.90 18.74
C LEU A 542 5.37 32.35 19.18
N GLY A 543 5.60 33.66 19.32
CA GLY A 543 6.83 34.20 19.88
C GLY A 543 7.09 33.71 21.31
N ARG A 544 6.09 33.81 22.19
CA ARG A 544 6.15 33.28 23.57
C ARG A 544 6.38 31.75 23.59
N ALA A 545 5.71 31.02 22.71
CA ALA A 545 5.86 29.57 22.57
C ALA A 545 7.29 29.18 22.19
N LEU A 546 7.91 29.89 21.24
CA LEU A 546 9.30 29.66 20.84
C LEU A 546 10.28 30.01 21.96
N GLU A 547 10.08 31.12 22.68
CA GLU A 547 10.90 31.49 23.83
C GLU A 547 10.83 30.43 24.95
N ARG A 548 9.62 29.90 25.21
CA ARG A 548 9.40 28.83 26.18
C ARG A 548 10.14 27.54 25.81
N LEU A 549 10.16 27.18 24.53
CA LEU A 549 10.90 26.02 24.02
C LEU A 549 12.42 26.26 24.05
N ARG A 550 12.89 27.45 23.67
CA ARG A 550 14.31 27.83 23.68
C ARG A 550 14.90 27.92 25.09
N SER A 551 14.11 28.39 26.07
CA SER A 551 14.49 28.43 27.49
C SER A 551 14.40 27.08 28.19
N GLY A 552 13.85 26.06 27.51
CA GLY A 552 13.65 24.73 28.10
C GLY A 552 12.60 24.72 29.21
N GLN A 553 11.64 25.65 29.21
CA GLN A 553 10.50 25.63 30.12
C GLN A 553 9.46 24.56 29.74
N SER A 554 9.36 24.24 28.45
CA SER A 554 8.58 23.12 27.92
C SER A 554 9.39 22.33 26.89
N ASP A 555 9.07 21.04 26.77
CA ASP A 555 9.64 20.14 25.76
C ASP A 555 8.73 20.09 24.51
N VAL A 556 7.42 20.21 24.72
CA VAL A 556 6.41 20.32 23.67
C VAL A 556 5.50 21.52 23.97
N THR A 557 5.26 22.34 22.97
CA THR A 557 4.29 23.43 23.06
C THR A 557 3.24 23.28 21.97
N VAL A 558 1.97 23.35 22.34
CA VAL A 558 0.81 23.30 21.42
C VAL A 558 0.18 24.69 21.38
N VAL A 559 -0.01 25.25 20.19
CA VAL A 559 -0.72 26.51 19.96
C VAL A 559 -1.91 26.21 19.08
N TYR A 560 -3.11 26.49 19.56
CA TYR A 560 -4.35 26.29 18.83
C TYR A 560 -4.92 27.62 18.31
N TYR A 561 -5.47 27.59 17.10
CA TYR A 561 -6.04 28.74 16.41
C TYR A 561 -7.31 28.35 15.66
N ASP A 562 -8.46 28.91 16.06
CA ASP A 562 -9.79 28.49 15.63
C ASP A 562 -10.45 29.40 14.59
N LYS A 563 -9.76 30.47 14.17
CA LYS A 563 -10.43 31.51 13.39
C LYS A 563 -10.94 31.03 12.03
N LEU A 564 -10.28 30.04 11.44
CA LEU A 564 -10.71 29.47 10.15
C LEU A 564 -12.00 28.66 10.28
N ASP A 565 -12.15 27.91 11.37
CA ASP A 565 -13.38 27.19 11.70
C ASP A 565 -14.57 28.13 11.85
N TYR A 566 -14.41 29.15 12.71
CA TYR A 566 -15.44 30.16 12.94
C TYR A 566 -15.90 30.82 11.63
N VAL A 567 -14.95 31.28 10.79
CA VAL A 567 -15.25 31.94 9.51
C VAL A 567 -15.84 30.93 8.51
N GLY A 568 -15.38 29.69 8.52
CA GLY A 568 -15.88 28.60 7.68
C GLY A 568 -17.33 28.27 7.98
N HIS A 569 -17.71 28.25 9.26
CA HIS A 569 -19.10 28.09 9.68
C HIS A 569 -20.00 29.27 9.26
N GLU A 570 -19.54 30.51 9.46
CA GLU A 570 -20.31 31.73 9.19
C GLU A 570 -20.51 32.01 7.70
N HIS A 571 -19.45 31.83 6.89
CA HIS A 571 -19.43 32.24 5.49
C HIS A 571 -19.25 31.09 4.50
N GLY A 572 -18.84 29.91 4.96
CA GLY A 572 -18.54 28.74 4.13
C GLY A 572 -17.03 28.52 3.99
N PRO A 573 -16.59 27.25 3.81
CA PRO A 573 -15.17 26.89 3.82
C PRO A 573 -14.35 27.46 2.66
N LEU A 574 -15.00 27.83 1.55
CA LEU A 574 -14.35 28.38 0.35
C LEU A 574 -14.79 29.83 0.05
N SER A 575 -15.27 30.52 1.07
CA SER A 575 -15.73 31.92 0.99
C SER A 575 -14.59 32.90 0.71
N ASP A 576 -14.91 34.08 0.18
CA ASP A 576 -13.92 35.16 0.00
C ASP A 576 -13.37 35.65 1.33
N GLN A 577 -14.19 35.67 2.38
CA GLN A 577 -13.80 36.04 3.73
C GLN A 577 -12.69 35.12 4.24
N LEU A 578 -12.85 33.80 4.08
CA LEU A 578 -11.85 32.82 4.50
C LEU A 578 -10.61 32.89 3.60
N LEU A 579 -10.78 32.75 2.28
CA LEU A 579 -9.68 32.60 1.34
C LEU A 579 -8.89 33.89 1.12
N LEU A 580 -9.55 35.05 1.02
CA LEU A 580 -8.90 36.30 0.60
C LEU A 580 -8.54 37.22 1.78
N SER A 581 -9.13 37.02 2.96
CA SER A 581 -8.86 37.86 4.15
C SER A 581 -8.13 37.09 5.25
N HIS A 582 -8.69 35.97 5.71
CA HIS A 582 -8.16 35.26 6.87
C HIS A 582 -6.94 34.37 6.55
N LEU A 583 -6.98 33.66 5.41
CA LEU A 583 -5.88 32.79 5.01
C LEU A 583 -4.57 33.56 4.70
N PRO A 584 -4.59 34.72 4.01
CA PRO A 584 -3.37 35.51 3.80
C PRO A 584 -2.86 36.17 5.09
N ALA A 585 -3.74 36.55 6.00
CA ALA A 585 -3.33 37.07 7.32
C ALA A 585 -2.60 36.00 8.14
N LEU A 586 -3.09 34.75 8.11
CA LEU A 586 -2.42 33.60 8.72
C LEU A 586 -1.08 33.29 8.04
N ASP A 587 -1.02 33.35 6.71
CA ASP A 587 0.23 33.16 5.96
C ASP A 587 1.32 34.16 6.38
N HIS A 588 0.95 35.42 6.63
CA HIS A 588 1.89 36.42 7.13
C HIS A 588 2.49 36.03 8.49
N VAL A 589 1.67 35.54 9.41
CA VAL A 589 2.12 35.05 10.72
C VAL A 589 3.04 33.84 10.56
N ILE A 590 2.72 32.93 9.63
CA ILE A 590 3.55 31.75 9.34
C ILE A 590 4.89 32.17 8.72
N ASP A 591 4.91 33.12 7.78
CA ASP A 591 6.15 33.64 7.17
C ASP A 591 7.11 34.18 8.24
N ARG A 592 6.57 34.94 9.20
CA ARG A 592 7.30 35.47 10.37
C ARG A 592 7.78 34.37 11.31
N LEU A 593 6.96 33.35 11.54
CA LEU A 593 7.34 32.18 12.34
C LEU A 593 8.50 31.42 11.70
N VAL A 594 8.48 31.22 10.37
CA VAL A 594 9.58 30.56 9.66
C VAL A 594 10.86 31.39 9.77
N ASP A 595 10.80 32.72 9.68
CA ASP A 595 11.95 33.59 9.91
C ASP A 595 12.58 33.31 11.29
N GLN A 596 11.76 33.37 12.35
CA GLN A 596 12.22 33.11 13.72
C GLN A 596 12.82 31.70 13.88
N LEU A 597 12.27 30.68 13.20
CA LEU A 597 12.79 29.31 13.25
C LEU A 597 14.12 29.13 12.50
N THR A 598 14.38 29.97 11.49
CA THR A 598 15.61 29.93 10.69
C THR A 598 16.78 30.73 11.29
N GLU A 599 16.50 31.61 12.26
CA GLU A 599 17.54 32.34 12.99
C GLU A 599 18.54 31.40 13.68
N GLU A 600 19.80 31.85 13.78
CA GLU A 600 20.83 31.10 14.49
C GLU A 600 20.55 31.06 16.00
N ALA A 601 20.00 29.94 16.45
CA ALA A 601 19.79 29.64 17.86
C ALA A 601 20.51 28.34 18.26
N GLU A 602 20.95 28.28 19.51
CA GLU A 602 21.57 27.08 20.12
C GLU A 602 20.58 25.90 20.15
N ILE A 603 19.29 26.20 20.38
CA ILE A 603 18.20 25.23 20.38
C ILE A 603 17.23 25.57 19.25
N ARG A 604 17.15 24.68 18.25
CA ARG A 604 16.21 24.80 17.12
C ARG A 604 15.05 23.82 17.31
N PRO A 605 13.82 24.31 17.58
CA PRO A 605 12.66 23.44 17.71
C PRO A 605 12.21 22.90 16.34
N TYR A 606 11.52 21.75 16.35
CA TYR A 606 10.69 21.33 15.22
C TYR A 606 9.38 22.11 15.22
N LEU A 607 8.88 22.44 14.05
CA LEU A 607 7.53 22.95 13.83
C LEU A 607 6.71 21.88 13.10
N VAL A 608 5.54 21.58 13.64
CA VAL A 608 4.50 20.78 13.00
C VAL A 608 3.26 21.67 12.86
N VAL A 609 2.73 21.78 11.64
CA VAL A 609 1.47 22.51 11.38
C VAL A 609 0.46 21.52 10.82
N THR A 610 -0.72 21.43 11.43
CA THR A 610 -1.82 20.54 11.01
C THR A 610 -3.16 21.08 11.50
N ALA A 611 -4.24 20.42 11.12
CA ALA A 611 -5.57 20.63 11.70
C ALA A 611 -6.10 19.36 12.39
N ASP A 612 -7.21 19.53 13.07
CA ASP A 612 -8.07 18.51 13.64
C ASP A 612 -9.02 17.91 12.60
N HIS A 613 -9.72 18.73 11.83
CA HIS A 613 -10.60 18.32 10.73
C HIS A 613 -10.62 19.33 9.58
N GLY A 614 -11.29 18.96 8.49
CA GLY A 614 -11.70 19.88 7.42
C GLY A 614 -13.16 20.32 7.59
N MET A 615 -13.75 20.86 6.52
CA MET A 615 -15.09 21.46 6.52
C MET A 615 -15.74 21.36 5.14
N THR A 616 -17.01 20.97 5.06
CA THR A 616 -17.82 20.99 3.82
C THR A 616 -18.77 22.18 3.81
N GLU A 617 -19.13 22.66 2.62
CA GLU A 617 -20.20 23.64 2.45
C GLU A 617 -21.57 23.01 2.77
N VAL A 618 -22.50 23.80 3.31
CA VAL A 618 -23.88 23.41 3.61
C VAL A 618 -24.80 23.93 2.50
N LEU A 619 -25.49 23.04 1.81
CA LEU A 619 -26.24 23.34 0.57
C LEU A 619 -27.69 23.85 0.80
N GLY A 620 -28.10 24.07 2.05
CA GLY A 620 -29.35 24.76 2.40
C GLY A 620 -30.62 23.90 2.43
N SER A 621 -30.56 22.59 2.15
CA SER A 621 -31.68 21.69 2.44
C SER A 621 -31.52 21.08 3.84
N THR A 622 -32.20 21.69 4.80
CA THR A 622 -32.31 21.19 6.17
C THR A 622 -33.29 20.02 6.18
N GLU A 623 -32.84 18.85 6.60
CA GLU A 623 -33.74 17.72 6.86
C GLU A 623 -34.29 17.89 8.28
N SER A 624 -35.59 18.19 8.39
CA SER A 624 -36.30 18.10 9.66
C SER A 624 -36.48 16.63 9.99
N LEU A 625 -35.97 16.22 11.16
CA LEU A 625 -36.07 14.85 11.68
C LEU A 625 -37.54 14.36 11.75
N ASP A 626 -38.52 15.26 11.84
CA ASP A 626 -39.95 14.94 11.95
C ASP A 626 -40.54 14.36 10.65
N ARG A 627 -39.98 14.75 9.50
CA ARG A 627 -40.38 14.21 8.18
C ARG A 627 -39.78 12.84 7.88
N LEU A 628 -38.77 12.47 8.67
CA LEU A 628 -37.93 11.31 8.49
C LEU A 628 -38.61 10.03 9.03
N PHE A 629 -39.40 10.17 10.10
CA PHE A 629 -40.23 9.10 10.66
C PHE A 629 -41.61 8.94 9.98
N SER A 630 -41.97 9.81 9.04
CA SER A 630 -43.30 9.83 8.39
C SER A 630 -43.35 9.13 7.02
N GLY A 631 -42.35 8.29 6.69
CA GLY A 631 -42.51 7.20 5.72
C GLY A 631 -42.52 7.53 4.23
N SER A 632 -41.99 8.69 3.80
CA SER A 632 -41.95 9.03 2.36
C SER A 632 -40.69 8.46 1.66
N PRO A 633 -40.81 7.78 0.51
CA PRO A 633 -39.67 7.22 -0.21
C PRO A 633 -39.02 8.30 -1.09
N ARG A 634 -38.12 9.10 -0.53
CA ARG A 634 -37.22 9.97 -1.33
C ARG A 634 -35.79 9.94 -0.77
N ILE A 635 -34.85 9.91 -1.71
CA ILE A 635 -33.38 9.97 -1.61
C ILE A 635 -32.83 10.04 -0.17
N LYS A 636 -32.25 8.95 0.33
CA LYS A 636 -31.57 8.92 1.64
C LYS A 636 -30.36 9.88 1.65
N ARG A 637 -30.51 11.01 2.36
CA ARG A 637 -29.50 12.07 2.57
C ARG A 637 -28.66 11.89 3.84
N PHE A 638 -28.80 10.74 4.48
CA PHE A 638 -28.07 10.35 5.67
C PHE A 638 -27.96 8.83 5.74
N SER A 639 -27.05 8.35 6.58
CA SER A 639 -26.91 6.96 7.01
C SER A 639 -27.31 6.84 8.47
N MET A 640 -27.91 5.70 8.84
CA MET A 640 -28.25 5.37 10.21
C MET A 640 -27.51 4.10 10.58
N TYR A 641 -26.85 4.13 11.74
CA TYR A 641 -26.11 3.01 12.29
C TYR A 641 -26.63 2.71 13.70
N LEU A 642 -26.92 1.44 13.94
CA LEU A 642 -26.96 0.86 15.29
C LEU A 642 -25.55 0.43 15.69
N ASN A 643 -25.30 0.26 16.99
CA ASN A 643 -23.98 -0.08 17.53
C ASN A 643 -23.29 -1.26 16.79
N GLU A 644 -24.06 -2.29 16.41
CA GLU A 644 -23.55 -3.47 15.69
C GLU A 644 -23.21 -3.23 14.21
N SER A 645 -23.74 -2.15 13.63
CA SER A 645 -23.63 -1.82 12.21
C SER A 645 -22.69 -0.66 11.92
N ILE A 646 -22.11 -0.05 12.96
CA ILE A 646 -21.12 1.02 12.82
C ILE A 646 -19.90 0.44 12.07
N PRO A 647 -19.36 1.15 11.05
CA PRO A 647 -18.18 0.70 10.34
C PRO A 647 -17.01 0.44 11.29
N ALA A 648 -16.43 -0.76 11.23
CA ALA A 648 -15.32 -1.15 12.11
C ALA A 648 -14.10 -0.24 11.95
N GLU A 649 -13.88 0.29 10.73
CA GLU A 649 -12.80 1.26 10.43
C GLU A 649 -12.89 2.58 11.19
N TRP A 650 -14.04 2.92 11.78
CA TRP A 650 -14.17 4.13 12.60
C TRP A 650 -13.63 3.91 14.01
N HIS A 651 -13.30 2.67 14.39
CA HIS A 651 -12.85 2.28 15.73
C HIS A 651 -13.72 2.91 16.82
N SER A 652 -15.01 3.01 16.54
CA SER A 652 -16.02 3.66 17.35
C SER A 652 -16.87 2.59 18.06
N GLY A 653 -17.22 2.86 19.32
CA GLY A 653 -17.91 1.91 20.18
C GLY A 653 -17.70 2.23 21.66
N GLY A 654 -18.25 1.39 22.53
CA GLY A 654 -18.18 1.55 23.99
C GLY A 654 -19.44 2.16 24.60
N THR A 655 -19.49 2.21 25.93
CA THR A 655 -20.71 2.55 26.69
C THR A 655 -21.15 4.01 26.57
N LEU A 656 -20.30 4.87 26.03
CA LEU A 656 -20.60 6.29 25.80
C LEU A 656 -21.03 6.58 24.35
N PHE A 657 -20.98 5.56 23.47
CA PHE A 657 -21.44 5.71 22.10
C PHE A 657 -22.97 5.60 22.05
N PRO A 658 -23.68 6.48 21.31
CA PRO A 658 -25.13 6.45 21.29
C PRO A 658 -25.66 5.15 20.66
N PRO A 659 -26.81 4.63 21.12
CA PRO A 659 -27.41 3.40 20.59
C PRO A 659 -27.85 3.55 19.13
N ILE A 660 -28.15 4.78 18.70
CA ILE A 660 -28.49 5.15 17.33
C ILE A 660 -27.58 6.30 16.93
N LEU A 661 -26.81 6.09 15.85
CA LEU A 661 -25.98 7.12 15.23
C LEU A 661 -26.59 7.51 13.88
N LEU A 662 -26.83 8.80 13.69
CA LEU A 662 -27.21 9.37 12.41
C LEU A 662 -26.04 10.16 11.84
N VAL A 663 -25.64 9.82 10.62
CA VAL A 663 -24.56 10.52 9.90
C VAL A 663 -25.14 11.13 8.64
N ALA A 664 -25.22 12.47 8.61
CA ALA A 664 -25.66 13.17 7.41
C ALA A 664 -24.66 12.97 6.27
N LYS A 665 -25.13 13.05 5.02
CA LYS A 665 -24.20 13.18 3.89
C LYS A 665 -23.59 14.59 3.88
N PRO A 666 -22.34 14.77 3.43
CA PRO A 666 -21.75 16.09 3.24
C PRO A 666 -22.66 17.01 2.44
N GLY A 667 -22.79 18.27 2.90
CA GLY A 667 -23.76 19.23 2.36
C GLY A 667 -25.08 19.33 3.14
N PHE A 668 -25.35 18.40 4.06
CA PHE A 668 -26.60 18.33 4.82
C PHE A 668 -26.35 18.35 6.31
N VAL A 669 -27.19 19.06 7.06
CA VAL A 669 -27.18 19.08 8.52
C VAL A 669 -28.55 18.70 9.06
N PHE A 670 -28.59 18.08 10.24
CA PHE A 670 -29.82 17.78 10.93
C PHE A 670 -30.26 18.98 11.77
N ILE A 671 -31.55 19.31 11.70
CA ILE A 671 -32.18 20.29 12.58
C ILE A 671 -33.40 19.62 13.23
N SER A 672 -33.57 19.81 14.53
CA SER A 672 -34.73 19.34 15.27
C SER A 672 -35.31 20.45 16.14
N GLU A 673 -36.63 20.59 16.14
CA GLU A 673 -37.36 21.45 17.08
C GLU A 673 -37.48 20.82 18.47
N PHE A 674 -37.41 19.48 18.55
CA PHE A 674 -37.49 18.70 19.80
C PHE A 674 -36.14 18.53 20.48
N TRP A 675 -35.07 18.47 19.70
CA TRP A 675 -33.68 18.42 20.17
C TRP A 675 -32.95 19.65 19.63
N PRO A 676 -33.07 20.82 20.28
CA PRO A 676 -32.21 21.95 19.94
C PRO A 676 -30.77 21.48 20.15
N LEU A 677 -30.08 21.22 19.04
CA LEU A 677 -28.64 21.00 19.02
C LEU A 677 -28.02 22.33 19.43
N ASP A 678 -27.77 22.48 20.73
CA ASP A 678 -27.08 23.63 21.30
C ASP A 678 -25.60 23.50 20.95
N LEU A 679 -25.26 23.75 19.68
CA LEU A 679 -23.90 23.99 19.23
C LEU A 679 -23.58 25.40 19.70
N SER A 680 -22.73 25.50 20.72
CA SER A 680 -22.55 26.65 21.60
C SER A 680 -22.18 27.99 20.95
N HIS A 681 -22.02 28.06 19.63
CA HIS A 681 -21.55 29.26 18.93
C HIS A 681 -22.26 29.56 17.59
N THR A 682 -23.19 28.72 17.12
CA THR A 682 -23.64 28.81 15.73
C THR A 682 -25.12 28.56 15.57
N ASN A 683 -25.83 29.55 15.00
CA ASN A 683 -27.21 29.38 14.59
C ASN A 683 -27.27 28.40 13.41
N LEU A 684 -27.68 27.16 13.70
CA LEU A 684 -27.82 26.06 12.74
C LEU A 684 -28.68 26.41 11.51
N SER A 685 -29.60 27.38 11.64
CA SER A 685 -30.44 27.82 10.53
C SER A 685 -29.70 28.69 9.50
N SER A 686 -28.56 29.28 9.86
CA SER A 686 -27.75 30.16 9.00
C SER A 686 -26.38 29.58 8.64
N LEU A 687 -26.09 28.35 9.06
CA LEU A 687 -24.79 27.70 8.89
C LEU A 687 -24.41 27.54 7.41
N LYS A 688 -23.19 27.94 7.03
CA LYS A 688 -22.67 27.84 5.66
C LYS A 688 -21.61 26.78 5.48
N GLY A 689 -20.88 26.44 6.55
CA GLY A 689 -19.93 25.32 6.60
C GLY A 689 -20.25 24.38 7.74
N ALA A 690 -20.04 23.08 7.58
CA ALA A 690 -20.16 22.10 8.65
C ALA A 690 -19.06 21.03 8.55
N HIS A 691 -18.76 20.39 9.67
CA HIS A 691 -17.85 19.24 9.78
C HIS A 691 -18.52 18.13 10.62
N GLY A 692 -17.76 17.12 11.05
CA GLY A 692 -18.28 15.96 11.80
C GLY A 692 -18.78 14.78 10.95
N TYR A 693 -18.60 14.86 9.64
CA TYR A 693 -19.04 13.84 8.67
C TYR A 693 -18.13 12.61 8.64
N ASP A 694 -18.49 11.65 7.78
CA ASP A 694 -17.63 10.53 7.42
C ASP A 694 -16.24 11.01 6.96
N THR A 695 -15.21 10.50 7.64
CA THR A 695 -13.82 10.91 7.43
C THR A 695 -13.22 10.39 6.13
N THR A 696 -13.88 9.50 5.40
CA THR A 696 -13.51 9.14 4.02
C THR A 696 -13.75 10.28 3.04
N HIS A 697 -14.60 11.25 3.38
CA HIS A 697 -14.88 12.37 2.50
C HIS A 697 -13.70 13.35 2.47
N PRO A 698 -13.15 13.69 1.28
CA PRO A 698 -11.98 14.55 1.19
C PRO A 698 -12.12 15.91 1.88
N ASP A 699 -13.32 16.48 1.91
CA ASP A 699 -13.59 17.75 2.59
C ASP A 699 -13.23 17.73 4.08
N MET A 700 -13.20 16.55 4.71
CA MET A 700 -12.80 16.38 6.12
C MET A 700 -11.27 16.25 6.28
N HIS A 701 -10.52 16.05 5.20
CA HIS A 701 -9.07 15.85 5.28
C HIS A 701 -8.32 17.15 5.57
N VAL A 702 -7.17 16.99 6.22
CA VAL A 702 -6.31 18.09 6.69
C VAL A 702 -4.89 17.95 6.12
N PRO A 703 -4.13 19.03 5.94
CA PRO A 703 -2.74 18.96 5.56
C PRO A 703 -1.84 18.78 6.79
N LEU A 704 -0.62 18.29 6.56
CA LEU A 704 0.43 18.19 7.56
C LEU A 704 1.74 18.77 7.01
N PHE A 705 2.27 19.79 7.69
CA PHE A 705 3.54 20.43 7.39
C PHE A 705 4.55 20.14 8.50
N LEU A 706 5.79 19.88 8.10
CA LEU A 706 6.92 19.59 9.00
C LEU A 706 8.07 20.52 8.65
N PHE A 707 8.64 21.18 9.64
CA PHE A 707 9.79 22.05 9.44
C PHE A 707 10.76 21.90 10.61
N GLY A 708 12.07 21.86 10.34
CA GLY A 708 13.06 21.76 11.40
C GLY A 708 14.39 21.10 11.00
N PRO A 709 15.34 20.98 11.94
CA PRO A 709 16.75 20.74 11.66
C PRO A 709 17.08 19.39 10.99
N ARG A 710 16.21 18.39 11.09
CA ARG A 710 16.42 17.05 10.45
C ARG A 710 15.36 16.69 9.41
N ILE A 711 14.47 17.62 9.08
CA ILE A 711 13.49 17.43 8.00
C ILE A 711 14.19 17.74 6.69
N LYS A 712 14.16 16.78 5.75
CA LYS A 712 14.70 16.99 4.40
C LYS A 712 13.83 18.04 3.68
N PRO A 713 14.42 19.11 3.13
CA PRO A 713 13.66 20.10 2.36
C PRO A 713 12.94 19.46 1.17
N SER A 714 11.78 20.01 0.82
CA SER A 714 10.96 19.59 -0.33
C SER A 714 10.55 18.10 -0.30
N SER A 715 10.38 17.54 0.91
CA SER A 715 9.92 16.16 1.07
C SER A 715 8.41 16.10 0.91
N LEU A 716 7.94 15.73 -0.28
CA LEU A 716 6.51 15.58 -0.57
C LEU A 716 6.07 14.12 -0.44
N TYR A 717 5.11 13.87 0.46
CA TYR A 717 4.43 12.57 0.50
C TYR A 717 3.37 12.50 -0.60
N ARG A 718 3.49 11.49 -1.49
CA ARG A 718 2.58 11.25 -2.62
C ARG A 718 1.74 9.96 -2.48
N GLY A 719 1.74 9.36 -1.29
CA GLY A 719 0.94 8.16 -1.02
C GLY A 719 -0.54 8.47 -0.78
N ILE A 720 -1.31 7.43 -0.46
CA ILE A 720 -2.73 7.53 -0.06
C ILE A 720 -2.82 8.32 1.26
N PRO A 721 -3.90 9.10 1.49
CA PRO A 721 -4.12 9.75 2.78
C PRO A 721 -3.97 8.77 3.94
N VAL A 722 -3.20 9.16 4.95
CA VAL A 722 -2.98 8.37 6.17
C VAL A 722 -3.88 8.89 7.28
N ASP A 723 -4.22 8.04 8.25
CA ASP A 723 -5.00 8.46 9.42
C ASP A 723 -4.20 9.39 10.34
N GLN A 724 -4.88 10.29 11.04
CA GLN A 724 -4.27 11.28 11.93
C GLN A 724 -3.48 10.66 13.09
N LEU A 725 -3.72 9.40 13.46
CA LEU A 725 -2.86 8.65 14.38
C LEU A 725 -1.41 8.54 13.87
N TYR A 726 -1.21 8.54 12.55
CA TYR A 726 0.12 8.61 11.97
C TYR A 726 0.80 9.95 12.29
N SER A 727 0.06 11.06 12.26
CA SER A 727 0.57 12.38 12.67
C SER A 727 1.05 12.34 14.12
N HIS A 728 0.32 11.66 15.02
CA HIS A 728 0.79 11.45 16.40
C HIS A 728 2.12 10.69 16.45
N GLN A 729 2.23 9.55 15.76
CA GLN A 729 3.46 8.75 15.75
C GLN A 729 4.67 9.55 15.23
N LEU A 730 4.43 10.38 14.22
CA LEU A 730 5.44 11.26 13.67
C LEU A 730 5.84 12.36 14.67
N ILE A 731 4.86 13.07 15.25
CA ILE A 731 5.09 14.06 16.31
C ILE A 731 5.89 13.42 17.44
N ALA A 732 5.52 12.19 17.84
CA ALA A 732 6.20 11.43 18.87
C ALA A 732 7.66 11.11 18.52
N SER A 733 7.94 10.75 17.27
CA SER A 733 9.30 10.47 16.79
C SER A 733 10.21 11.71 16.72
N LEU A 734 9.63 12.91 16.49
CA LEU A 734 10.37 14.16 16.32
C LEU A 734 10.74 14.83 17.65
N SER A 735 10.02 14.50 18.71
CA SER A 735 10.08 15.17 20.01
C SER A 735 10.63 14.25 21.09
N THR A 736 10.65 14.71 22.34
CA THR A 736 11.06 13.93 23.51
C THR A 736 10.08 12.80 23.88
N LEU A 737 8.93 12.76 23.20
CA LEU A 737 7.82 11.85 23.41
C LEU A 737 8.27 10.39 23.23
N ARG A 738 8.09 9.56 24.27
CA ARG A 738 8.13 8.10 24.06
C ARG A 738 6.84 7.69 23.35
N PRO A 739 6.88 6.82 22.32
CA PRO A 739 5.65 6.28 21.74
C PRO A 739 4.84 5.66 22.89
N ALA A 740 3.58 6.07 23.04
CA ALA A 740 2.67 5.31 23.88
C ALA A 740 2.62 3.88 23.31
N LEU A 741 2.50 2.88 24.19
CA LEU A 741 2.22 1.49 23.76
C LEU A 741 1.10 1.57 22.72
N GLN A 742 1.41 1.06 21.52
CA GLN A 742 0.53 1.03 20.36
C GLN A 742 -0.88 0.64 20.84
N SER A 743 -1.93 1.34 20.35
CA SER A 743 -3.25 0.72 20.35
C SER A 743 -3.08 -0.65 19.69
N SER A 744 -3.77 -1.67 20.18
CA SER A 744 -3.55 -3.07 19.78
C SER A 744 -3.69 -3.35 18.27
N GLU A 745 -4.08 -2.34 17.48
CA GLU A 745 -4.38 -2.39 16.06
C GLU A 745 -3.71 -1.28 15.23
N ALA A 746 -2.86 -0.40 15.80
CA ALA A 746 -2.19 0.63 14.99
C ALA A 746 -1.22 -0.01 13.98
N PRO A 747 -1.35 0.27 12.67
CA PRO A 747 -0.49 -0.32 11.65
C PRO A 747 0.96 0.10 11.88
N SER A 748 1.86 -0.88 11.97
CA SER A 748 3.31 -0.68 11.99
C SER A 748 3.82 -0.27 10.61
N ASN A 749 3.36 0.87 10.10
CA ASN A 749 3.86 1.43 8.85
C ASN A 749 5.14 2.21 9.13
N SER A 750 6.25 1.75 8.56
CA SER A 750 7.54 2.45 8.57
C SER A 750 7.38 3.89 8.09
N VAL A 751 7.89 4.85 8.87
CA VAL A 751 7.87 6.30 8.61
C VAL A 751 8.35 6.64 7.19
N PRO A 752 7.50 7.10 6.25
CA PRO A 752 7.90 7.54 4.90
C PRO A 752 8.84 8.76 4.85
N PHE A 753 9.01 9.52 5.93
CA PHE A 753 9.97 10.62 5.97
C PHE A 753 11.36 10.15 6.37
N GLN A 754 12.29 10.13 5.41
CA GLN A 754 13.71 9.90 5.70
C GLN A 754 14.27 11.07 6.53
N LEU A 755 14.43 10.88 7.84
CA LEU A 755 15.17 11.79 8.70
C LEU A 755 16.62 11.86 8.22
N GLY A 756 17.11 13.07 7.92
CA GLY A 756 18.49 13.26 7.44
C GLY A 756 19.52 13.12 8.57
N ASP A 757 20.60 12.36 8.34
CA ASP A 757 21.77 12.35 9.22
C ASP A 757 22.61 13.62 8.98
N SER A 758 22.71 14.49 10.00
CA SER A 758 23.37 15.80 9.90
C SER A 758 24.90 15.73 9.81
N ARG A 759 25.50 14.54 9.65
CA ARG A 759 26.95 14.36 9.55
C ARG A 759 27.44 14.05 8.13
N SER A 760 26.57 13.64 7.21
CA SER A 760 26.98 13.29 5.83
C SER A 760 26.88 14.45 4.83
N SER A 761 25.96 15.39 5.02
CA SER A 761 25.69 16.45 4.02
C SER A 761 26.80 17.49 3.89
N VAL A 762 27.49 17.85 4.97
CA VAL A 762 28.57 18.85 4.93
C VAL A 762 29.83 18.31 4.26
N PHE A 763 30.16 17.04 4.49
CA PHE A 763 31.36 16.40 3.91
C PHE A 763 31.15 15.91 2.47
N GLN A 764 29.97 15.37 2.15
CA GLN A 764 29.67 14.91 0.78
C GLN A 764 29.44 16.08 -0.19
N ASN A 765 28.76 17.15 0.23
CA ASN A 765 28.56 18.31 -0.65
C ASN A 765 29.87 19.08 -0.88
N GLY A 766 30.75 19.17 0.12
CA GLY A 766 32.08 19.78 -0.04
C GLY A 766 32.96 19.01 -1.01
N LEU A 767 33.00 17.67 -0.89
CA LEU A 767 33.78 16.83 -1.81
C LEU A 767 33.18 16.81 -3.21
N PHE A 768 31.86 16.78 -3.35
CA PHE A 768 31.18 16.82 -4.64
C PHE A 768 31.41 18.15 -5.37
N ILE A 769 31.28 19.29 -4.67
CA ILE A 769 31.57 20.61 -5.22
C ILE A 769 33.05 20.71 -5.60
N ALA A 770 33.98 20.23 -4.76
CA ALA A 770 35.40 20.23 -5.10
C ALA A 770 35.68 19.39 -6.36
N THR A 771 35.12 18.18 -6.47
CA THR A 771 35.29 17.32 -7.66
C THR A 771 34.68 17.95 -8.92
N LEU A 772 33.49 18.55 -8.81
CA LEU A 772 32.81 19.19 -9.93
C LEU A 772 33.58 20.43 -10.41
N THR A 773 34.11 21.23 -9.49
CA THR A 773 34.93 22.40 -9.81
C THR A 773 36.23 21.97 -10.50
N THR A 774 36.84 20.87 -10.03
CA THR A 774 38.07 20.32 -10.63
C THR A 774 37.82 19.80 -12.06
N ILE A 775 36.69 19.11 -12.29
CA ILE A 775 36.28 18.62 -13.61
C ILE A 775 36.00 19.78 -14.56
N ILE A 776 35.31 20.84 -14.10
CA ILE A 776 35.05 22.04 -14.90
C ILE A 776 36.37 22.74 -15.26
N CYS A 777 37.30 22.89 -14.32
CA CYS A 777 38.62 23.46 -14.59
C CYS A 777 39.42 22.63 -15.62
N LEU A 778 39.37 21.29 -15.54
CA LEU A 778 40.00 20.39 -16.51
C LEU A 778 39.38 20.51 -17.91
N LEU A 779 38.05 20.58 -18.00
CA LEU A 779 37.34 20.81 -19.26
C LEU A 779 37.69 22.17 -19.88
N CYS A 780 37.74 23.24 -19.06
CA CYS A 780 38.17 24.54 -19.52
C CYS A 780 39.63 24.53 -20.02
N LEU A 781 40.52 23.80 -19.34
CA LEU A 781 41.92 23.64 -19.78
C LEU A 781 42.02 22.92 -21.13
N VAL A 782 41.25 21.85 -21.33
CA VAL A 782 41.20 21.11 -22.60
C VAL A 782 40.68 21.99 -23.72
N VAL A 783 39.61 22.77 -23.49
CA VAL A 783 39.08 23.72 -24.49
C VAL A 783 40.10 24.81 -24.81
N LEU A 784 40.82 25.31 -23.80
CA LEU A 784 41.86 26.32 -23.99
C LEU A 784 43.02 25.77 -24.83
N LEU A 785 43.49 24.56 -24.52
CA LEU A 785 44.55 23.88 -25.28
C LEU A 785 44.10 23.61 -26.72
N PHE A 786 42.87 23.16 -26.93
CA PHE A 786 42.31 22.94 -28.26
C PHE A 786 42.24 24.24 -29.06
N SER A 787 41.81 25.32 -28.43
CA SER A 787 41.75 26.66 -29.02
C SER A 787 43.15 27.18 -29.38
N ILE A 788 44.14 26.98 -28.51
CA ILE A 788 45.54 27.33 -28.79
C ILE A 788 46.07 26.51 -29.97
N THR A 789 45.86 25.19 -30.01
CA THR A 789 46.28 24.37 -31.16
C THR A 789 45.57 24.75 -32.46
N PHE A 790 44.30 25.14 -32.39
CA PHE A 790 43.54 25.60 -33.56
C PHE A 790 44.06 26.95 -34.07
N VAL A 791 44.37 27.89 -33.17
CA VAL A 791 44.99 29.18 -33.52
C VAL A 791 46.40 28.97 -34.07
N CYS A 792 47.22 28.10 -33.46
CA CYS A 792 48.56 27.78 -33.95
C CYS A 792 48.54 27.10 -35.33
N ARG A 793 47.59 26.18 -35.58
CA ARG A 793 47.40 25.57 -36.91
C ARG A 793 46.91 26.58 -37.95
N SER A 794 46.02 27.48 -37.56
CA SER A 794 45.52 28.54 -38.44
C SER A 794 46.61 29.57 -38.77
N ALA A 795 47.49 29.87 -37.81
CA ALA A 795 48.66 30.73 -38.03
C ALA A 795 49.70 30.08 -38.95
N LEU A 796 49.95 28.77 -38.83
CA LEU A 796 50.85 28.06 -39.75
C LEU A 796 50.32 28.02 -41.18
N HIS A 797 49.00 27.90 -41.38
CA HIS A 797 48.39 27.88 -42.71
C HIS A 797 48.44 29.23 -43.45
N PHE A 798 48.60 30.35 -42.73
CA PHE A 798 48.74 31.68 -43.31
C PHE A 798 50.19 32.05 -43.68
N CYS A 799 51.20 31.28 -43.23
CA CYS A 799 52.61 31.54 -43.53
C CYS A 799 53.17 30.73 -44.72
N THR A 800 52.37 29.87 -45.36
CA THR A 800 52.82 28.97 -46.44
C THR A 800 52.49 29.41 -47.88
N PRO A 801 52.55 30.71 -48.23
CA PRO A 801 52.78 31.07 -49.64
C PRO A 801 53.89 32.13 -49.82
N LEU A 802 54.99 32.04 -49.05
CA LEU A 802 56.17 32.91 -49.24
C LEU A 802 57.50 32.16 -49.44
N LEU A 803 57.48 30.82 -49.51
CA LEU A 803 58.71 30.00 -49.67
C LEU A 803 58.80 29.25 -51.01
N ASP A 804 57.84 29.39 -51.92
CA ASP A 804 57.81 28.69 -53.22
C ASP A 804 58.47 29.47 -54.39
N VAL A 805 59.23 30.53 -54.10
CA VAL A 805 59.87 31.38 -55.13
C VAL A 805 61.40 31.20 -55.21
N GLU A 806 62.06 30.50 -54.28
CA GLU A 806 63.54 30.41 -54.27
C GLU A 806 64.16 29.07 -54.68
N GLU A 807 63.40 28.01 -54.99
CA GLU A 807 63.96 26.67 -55.28
C GLU A 807 63.92 26.25 -56.76
N LYS A 808 63.94 27.21 -57.70
CA LYS A 808 64.05 26.93 -59.16
C LYS A 808 65.29 27.48 -59.86
N LEU A 809 66.32 27.85 -59.11
CA LEU A 809 67.63 28.20 -59.65
C LEU A 809 68.71 27.39 -58.93
N ILE A 810 69.64 26.85 -59.72
CA ILE A 810 70.87 26.15 -59.35
C ILE A 810 70.74 24.61 -59.31
N GLN A 811 70.97 23.96 -60.47
CA GLN A 811 72.13 23.07 -60.66
C GLN A 811 72.48 22.92 -62.16
N PRO A 812 73.76 22.70 -62.50
CA PRO A 812 74.34 22.98 -63.82
C PRO A 812 74.48 21.74 -64.73
N GLU A 813 74.78 22.04 -65.99
CA GLU A 813 74.83 21.20 -67.18
C GLU A 813 75.80 19.99 -67.15
N GLY A 814 75.47 18.96 -67.95
CA GLY A 814 76.46 18.26 -68.77
C GLY A 814 76.38 16.72 -68.83
N ASN A 815 75.78 16.16 -69.89
CA ASN A 815 76.54 15.50 -70.97
C ASN A 815 75.63 14.87 -72.04
N LEU A 816 76.02 15.11 -73.30
CA LEU A 816 75.53 14.49 -74.52
C LEU A 816 76.00 13.03 -74.67
N ALA A 817 75.13 12.18 -75.22
CA ALA A 817 75.41 11.21 -76.28
C ALA A 817 74.09 10.86 -76.99
#